data_AF-A0AA88UWM7-F1
#
_entry.id   AF-A0AA88UWM7-F1
#
_cell.length_a   1.000
_cell.length_b   1.000
_cell.length_c   1.000
_cell.angle_alpha   90.00
_cell.angle_beta   90.00
_cell.angle_gamma   90.00
#
_symmetry.space_group_name_H-M   'P 1'
#
loop_
_entity.id
_entity.type
_entity.pdbx_description
1 polymer ?
#
loop_
_entity_poly.entity_id
_entity_poly.type
_entity_poly.pdbx_seq_one_letter_code
_entity_poly.pdbx_strand_id
1 'polypeptide(L)'
;MGQLGCTVDGNLNDSKFNEPMPWIGIYVAAAAAICAIAMAADAFHGFRYRKLWFPCNFFSLNATTLTLIAVAIKFSVDLNTSMPHQQDQLAKLSSAAFICTVMGNFMPSLGTMQNKELFMNIVALGILVITAIVNICIQLGTGVIYVFWKEHAVVMFLMLVLLAILTSSALAVPTTKCYLELKYSKKHKLAMIECWDRTDIDGLREDLTKNWMMAYTCSPQFVMGRSATCTASGAFCLLSAVTLAEAMLRSYLMPWSFKFCRGDSDYKWSTTLVLLTQTIAVGVGTIAPAVRWFTAINFKCPKRVKKACRPEFKVEKYWVKKLLELKQHPLTFTLCGRQGRKLVHSTKNHLLDVCIGMQSGVVLMSKSVRLVSLYFVSGFLICYRCCMKLTRLVKCSNAVSTEDSMSESQRSRELDLSRFVMHLEGEEELVNLMMENNLDATDRWIQMGKREQPKHLTRLLKSDTSSKEYNGVSEFDSDEVASLDSEEPPNSWALPVVTLTSIAVALPNIDNHLIEQLKSSVHQGLKYVRVVEDNLDAKRDSTRIRKAAEVVWVGVDLYHKWQDVDLRKIALQEKSPKEILEKLADTAKNTVMEFRKTQVDRCPLDIPTRWPDKILAANSMYRVCRTILLDYDSRDCERCERLFERLSFMISDILSACLSNLERVISMQCHRSTIEEREESVRQAILLLGRTEEVLKIIDRESLPGSDPDQWAHIDDLRLLRKKKDSLRLESPSADSNGASFSSPDLCISID
;
A
#
# COMPACT_ATOMS: atom_id res chain seq x y z
N MET A 1 -16.11 -20.33 57.26
CA MET A 1 -15.38 -20.16 55.99
C MET A 1 -15.22 -18.67 55.75
N GLY A 2 -14.03 -18.11 56.01
CA GLY A 2 -13.74 -16.71 55.67
C GLY A 2 -13.72 -16.59 54.15
N GLN A 3 -14.68 -15.86 53.59
CA GLN A 3 -14.77 -15.62 52.15
C GLN A 3 -13.47 -14.95 51.67
N LEU A 4 -12.89 -15.47 50.58
CA LEU A 4 -11.73 -14.87 49.94
C LEU A 4 -12.01 -13.38 49.65
N GLY A 5 -11.42 -12.48 50.43
CA GLY A 5 -11.50 -11.03 50.20
C GLY A 5 -11.70 -10.18 51.46
N CYS A 6 -12.34 -10.73 52.49
CA CYS A 6 -12.56 -10.01 53.76
C CYS A 6 -11.66 -10.54 54.89
N THR A 7 -11.28 -9.67 55.82
CA THR A 7 -10.69 -10.06 57.10
C THR A 7 -11.72 -10.82 57.94
N VAL A 8 -11.25 -11.46 59.01
CA VAL A 8 -12.11 -12.21 59.95
C VAL A 8 -13.19 -11.31 60.58
N ASP A 9 -12.93 -10.00 60.66
CA ASP A 9 -13.84 -8.97 61.19
C ASP A 9 -14.82 -8.41 60.13
N GLY A 10 -14.79 -8.91 58.89
CA GLY A 10 -15.65 -8.46 57.80
C GLY A 10 -15.18 -7.20 57.05
N ASN A 11 -14.00 -6.67 57.36
CA ASN A 11 -13.40 -5.55 56.63
C ASN A 11 -12.74 -6.03 55.33
N LEU A 12 -12.63 -5.17 54.31
CA LEU A 12 -11.90 -5.48 53.08
C LEU A 12 -10.42 -5.73 53.41
N ASN A 13 -9.84 -6.82 52.89
CA ASN A 13 -8.42 -7.07 53.04
C ASN A 13 -7.65 -6.35 51.93
N ASP A 14 -7.26 -5.09 52.17
CA ASP A 14 -6.55 -4.22 51.21
C ASP A 14 -5.30 -4.87 50.61
N SER A 15 -4.60 -5.72 51.37
CA SER A 15 -3.40 -6.42 50.89
C SER A 15 -3.70 -7.42 49.76
N LYS A 16 -4.84 -8.12 49.83
CA LYS A 16 -5.30 -9.05 48.79
C LYS A 16 -6.00 -8.31 47.65
N PHE A 17 -6.69 -7.21 47.95
CA PHE A 17 -7.38 -6.39 46.96
C PHE A 17 -6.38 -5.68 46.02
N ASN A 18 -5.22 -5.24 46.53
CA ASN A 18 -4.19 -4.54 45.75
C ASN A 18 -3.15 -5.48 45.11
N GLU A 19 -3.19 -6.79 45.39
CA GLU A 19 -2.30 -7.79 44.80
C GLU A 19 -2.23 -7.82 43.26
N PRO A 20 -3.33 -7.59 42.50
CA PRO A 20 -3.26 -7.54 41.03
C PRO A 20 -2.75 -6.21 40.45
N MET A 21 -2.61 -5.14 41.25
CA MET A 21 -2.24 -3.81 40.73
C MET A 21 -0.87 -3.78 40.03
N PRO A 22 0.19 -4.43 40.54
CA PRO A 22 1.46 -4.53 39.82
C PRO A 22 1.36 -5.23 38.45
N TRP A 23 0.51 -6.25 38.33
CA TRP A 23 0.26 -6.95 37.06
C TRP A 23 -0.44 -6.04 36.05
N ILE A 24 -1.38 -5.22 36.51
CA ILE A 24 -2.00 -4.18 35.69
C ILE A 24 -0.94 -3.19 35.22
N GLY A 25 -0.01 -2.76 36.09
CA GLY A 25 1.08 -1.87 35.69
C GLY A 25 1.98 -2.47 34.61
N ILE A 26 2.30 -3.77 34.68
CA ILE A 26 3.02 -4.49 33.62
C ILE A 26 2.23 -4.47 32.31
N TYR A 27 0.91 -4.70 32.37
CA TYR A 27 0.05 -4.66 31.19
C TYR A 27 0.03 -3.28 30.52
N VAL A 28 -0.03 -2.20 31.32
CA VAL A 28 0.07 -0.81 30.85
C VAL A 28 1.43 -0.54 30.20
N ALA A 29 2.52 -0.96 30.83
CA ALA A 29 3.87 -0.79 30.30
C ALA A 29 4.07 -1.56 28.98
N ALA A 30 3.54 -2.78 28.87
CA ALA A 30 3.56 -3.57 27.65
C ALA A 30 2.78 -2.89 26.53
N ALA A 31 1.59 -2.37 26.81
CA ALA A 31 0.79 -1.62 25.83
C ALA A 31 1.53 -0.36 25.34
N ALA A 32 2.15 0.41 26.24
CA ALA A 32 2.96 1.57 25.89
C ALA A 32 4.20 1.19 25.05
N ALA A 33 4.86 0.07 25.37
CA ALA A 33 5.99 -0.43 24.61
C ALA A 33 5.61 -0.85 23.17
N ILE A 34 4.46 -1.51 22.98
CA ILE A 34 3.95 -1.86 21.65
C ILE A 34 3.70 -0.58 20.83
N CYS A 35 3.08 0.45 21.43
CA CYS A 35 2.93 1.75 20.78
C CYS A 35 4.28 2.39 20.41
N ALA A 36 5.28 2.32 21.30
CA ALA A 36 6.62 2.85 21.04
C ALA A 36 7.30 2.14 19.85
N ILE A 37 7.21 0.81 19.79
CA ILE A 37 7.78 0.00 18.70
C ILE A 37 7.08 0.34 17.38
N ALA A 38 5.75 0.45 17.37
CA ALA A 38 5.00 0.82 16.17
C ALA A 38 5.38 2.22 15.66
N MET A 39 5.48 3.22 16.55
CA MET A 39 5.94 4.56 16.19
C MET A 39 7.41 4.57 15.71
N ALA A 40 8.27 3.74 16.31
CA ALA A 40 9.67 3.59 15.88
C ALA A 40 9.78 2.99 14.48
N ALA A 41 8.95 1.99 14.16
CA ALA A 41 8.92 1.35 12.85
C ALA A 41 8.50 2.34 11.75
N ASP A 42 7.50 3.18 12.01
CA ASP A 42 7.09 4.27 11.11
C ASP A 42 8.21 5.30 10.92
N ALA A 43 8.88 5.70 12.01
CA ALA A 43 10.03 6.61 11.95
C ALA A 43 11.17 6.02 11.10
N PHE A 44 11.55 4.77 11.36
CA PHE A 44 12.59 4.06 10.63
C PHE A 44 12.25 3.92 9.14
N HIS A 45 11.01 3.56 8.81
CA HIS A 45 10.54 3.46 7.43
C HIS A 45 10.62 4.82 6.71
N GLY A 46 10.22 5.91 7.37
CA GLY A 46 10.35 7.26 6.83
C GLY A 46 11.80 7.65 6.49
N PHE A 47 12.75 7.36 7.39
CA PHE A 47 14.18 7.60 7.13
C PHE A 47 14.72 6.71 6.01
N ARG A 48 14.40 5.41 6.03
CA ARG A 48 14.89 4.42 5.07
C ARG A 48 14.52 4.78 3.63
N TYR A 49 13.30 5.25 3.41
CA TYR A 49 12.80 5.63 2.09
C TYR A 49 12.88 7.14 1.82
N ARG A 50 13.57 7.91 2.67
CA ARG A 50 13.70 9.39 2.59
C ARG A 50 12.35 10.11 2.48
N LYS A 51 11.28 9.54 3.03
CA LYS A 51 9.97 10.19 3.14
C LYS A 51 9.95 11.07 4.39
N LEU A 52 10.38 12.33 4.23
CA LEU A 52 10.53 13.29 5.33
C LEU A 52 9.22 13.70 6.02
N TRP A 53 8.07 13.28 5.49
CA TRP A 53 6.78 13.44 6.16
C TRP A 53 6.38 12.26 7.04
N PHE A 54 7.18 11.18 7.09
CA PHE A 54 6.97 9.95 7.88
C PHE A 54 5.57 9.33 7.73
N PRO A 55 5.39 8.33 6.83
CA PRO A 55 4.10 7.63 6.72
C PRO A 55 3.73 6.94 8.04
N CYS A 56 2.43 6.72 8.25
CA CYS A 56 1.91 6.06 9.45
C CYS A 56 1.25 4.74 9.04
N ASN A 57 2.08 3.74 8.78
CA ASN A 57 1.66 2.42 8.31
C ASN A 57 1.48 1.47 9.49
N PHE A 58 2.39 1.51 10.47
CA PHE A 58 2.38 0.64 11.63
C PHE A 58 1.56 1.20 12.80
N PHE A 59 1.64 2.51 13.04
CA PHE A 59 0.88 3.20 14.10
C PHE A 59 -0.24 4.09 13.52
N SER A 60 -1.18 3.45 12.83
CA SER A 60 -2.37 4.12 12.28
C SER A 60 -3.51 4.20 13.28
N LEU A 61 -4.35 5.24 13.19
CA LEU A 61 -5.54 5.35 14.05
C LEU A 61 -6.59 4.32 13.58
N ASN A 62 -6.89 3.32 14.41
CA ASN A 62 -7.91 2.31 14.15
C ASN A 62 -8.45 1.77 15.48
N ALA A 63 -9.43 0.87 15.44
CA ALA A 63 -10.02 0.31 16.66
C ALA A 63 -8.98 -0.41 17.55
N THR A 64 -8.02 -1.11 16.94
CA THR A 64 -6.95 -1.84 17.65
C THR A 64 -5.98 -0.88 18.35
N THR A 65 -5.54 0.18 17.68
CA THR A 65 -4.64 1.17 18.30
C THR A 65 -5.37 1.98 19.36
N LEU A 66 -6.65 2.33 19.15
CA LEU A 66 -7.47 3.02 20.16
C LEU A 66 -7.64 2.19 21.45
N THR A 67 -7.91 0.89 21.32
CA THR A 67 -8.02 0.00 22.49
C THR A 67 -6.68 -0.17 23.20
N LEU A 68 -5.58 -0.30 22.44
CA LEU A 68 -4.23 -0.35 22.99
C LEU A 68 -3.86 0.95 23.74
N ILE A 69 -4.23 2.11 23.21
CA ILE A 69 -4.02 3.41 23.86
C ILE A 69 -4.85 3.51 25.12
N ALA A 70 -6.11 3.08 25.11
CA ALA A 70 -6.98 3.09 26.30
C ALA A 70 -6.36 2.33 27.47
N VAL A 71 -5.66 1.22 27.19
CA VAL A 71 -4.86 0.48 28.17
C VAL A 71 -3.62 1.29 28.58
N ALA A 72 -2.85 1.78 27.61
CA ALA A 72 -1.60 2.49 27.85
C ALA A 72 -1.76 3.78 28.67
N ILE A 73 -2.93 4.45 28.60
CA ILE A 73 -3.20 5.71 29.31
C ILE A 73 -3.84 5.52 30.68
N LYS A 74 -3.96 4.28 31.16
CA LYS A 74 -4.67 3.94 32.40
C LYS A 74 -4.26 4.82 33.59
N PHE A 75 -2.98 5.16 33.70
CA PHE A 75 -2.46 5.98 34.81
C PHE A 75 -3.01 7.42 34.81
N SER A 76 -3.33 7.99 33.64
CA SER A 76 -4.01 9.30 33.57
C SER A 76 -5.50 9.22 33.92
N VAL A 77 -6.09 8.03 33.85
CA VAL A 77 -7.53 7.77 34.09
C VAL A 77 -7.76 7.21 35.50
N ASP A 78 -6.73 6.75 36.20
CA ASP A 78 -6.85 6.14 37.52
C ASP A 78 -7.11 7.16 38.64
N LEU A 79 -8.35 7.16 39.14
CA LEU A 79 -8.84 8.07 40.18
C LEU A 79 -8.69 7.49 41.60
N ASN A 80 -8.65 6.16 41.74
CA ASN A 80 -8.97 5.52 43.02
C ASN A 80 -7.76 4.91 43.71
N THR A 81 -6.70 4.57 42.97
CA THR A 81 -5.50 3.95 43.54
C THR A 81 -4.54 4.99 44.12
N SER A 82 -3.88 4.65 45.22
CA SER A 82 -2.88 5.50 45.86
C SER A 82 -1.59 5.57 45.03
N MET A 83 -1.13 6.79 44.74
CA MET A 83 0.03 7.09 43.88
C MET A 83 0.82 8.32 44.41
N PRO A 84 1.36 8.26 45.64
CA PRO A 84 1.94 9.44 46.31
C PRO A 84 3.39 9.75 45.94
N HIS A 85 4.16 8.77 45.43
CA HIS A 85 5.60 8.92 45.20
C HIS A 85 5.92 9.81 43.99
N GLN A 86 7.15 10.32 43.96
CA GLN A 86 7.71 11.08 42.84
C GLN A 86 7.51 10.37 41.49
N GLN A 87 7.83 9.08 41.42
CA GLN A 87 7.70 8.28 40.21
C GLN A 87 6.24 8.11 39.80
N ASP A 88 5.31 8.02 40.76
CA ASP A 88 3.89 7.89 40.46
C ASP A 88 3.31 9.17 39.85
N GLN A 89 3.66 10.33 40.42
CA GLN A 89 3.21 11.64 39.92
C GLN A 89 3.80 11.92 38.53
N LEU A 90 5.06 11.55 38.29
CA LEU A 90 5.67 11.63 36.97
C LEU A 90 5.03 10.64 35.98
N ALA A 91 4.62 9.44 36.41
CA ALA A 91 3.97 8.47 35.55
C ALA A 91 2.58 8.95 35.07
N LYS A 92 1.84 9.67 35.92
CA LYS A 92 0.58 10.34 35.53
C LYS A 92 0.82 11.42 34.47
N LEU A 93 1.88 12.22 34.63
CA LEU A 93 2.28 13.25 33.67
C LEU A 93 2.80 12.66 32.36
N SER A 94 3.62 11.61 32.40
CA SER A 94 4.09 10.91 31.19
C SER A 94 2.95 10.31 30.41
N SER A 95 1.95 9.74 31.09
CA SER A 95 0.75 9.19 30.47
C SER A 95 -0.08 10.29 29.77
N ALA A 96 -0.17 11.49 30.35
CA ALA A 96 -0.86 12.62 29.72
C ALA A 96 -0.07 13.16 28.50
N ALA A 97 1.25 13.28 28.62
CA ALA A 97 2.11 13.69 27.50
C ALA A 97 2.12 12.66 26.36
N PHE A 98 2.02 11.37 26.69
CA PHE A 98 1.90 10.28 25.73
C PHE A 98 0.65 10.43 24.85
N ILE A 99 -0.49 10.85 25.40
CA ILE A 99 -1.71 11.13 24.62
C ILE A 99 -1.44 12.21 23.56
N CYS A 100 -0.73 13.29 23.90
CA CYS A 100 -0.33 14.32 22.95
C CYS A 100 0.52 13.74 21.80
N THR A 101 1.55 12.96 22.14
CA THR A 101 2.45 12.32 21.15
C THR A 101 1.68 11.39 20.21
N VAL A 102 0.76 10.60 20.74
CA VAL A 102 -0.10 9.70 19.96
C VAL A 102 -0.94 10.49 18.95
N MET A 103 -1.60 11.57 19.40
CA MET A 103 -2.41 12.42 18.52
C MET A 103 -1.61 13.04 17.36
N GLY A 104 -0.37 13.48 17.61
CA GLY A 104 0.50 13.99 16.55
C GLY A 104 0.94 12.92 15.53
N ASN A 105 1.11 11.67 15.98
CA ASN A 105 1.42 10.57 15.08
C ASN A 105 0.22 10.12 14.26
N PHE A 106 -1.01 10.29 14.73
CA PHE A 106 -2.20 9.95 13.98
C PHE A 106 -2.55 10.89 12.82
N MET A 107 -1.95 12.08 12.75
CA MET A 107 -2.25 13.07 11.71
C MET A 107 -2.20 12.54 10.27
N PRO A 108 -1.13 11.85 9.81
CA PRO A 108 -1.09 11.32 8.44
C PRO A 108 -2.10 10.18 8.20
N SER A 109 -2.41 9.39 9.22
CA SER A 109 -3.34 8.25 9.10
C SER A 109 -4.78 8.68 8.79
N LEU A 110 -5.16 9.93 9.10
CA LEU A 110 -6.45 10.48 8.70
C LEU A 110 -6.65 10.45 7.17
N GLY A 111 -5.55 10.55 6.41
CA GLY A 111 -5.59 10.50 4.95
C GLY A 111 -5.92 9.12 4.39
N THR A 112 -5.56 8.02 5.05
CA THR A 112 -5.77 6.66 4.49
C THR A 112 -7.12 6.06 4.77
N MET A 113 -7.86 6.58 5.75
CA MET A 113 -9.13 5.99 6.14
C MET A 113 -10.25 6.33 5.17
N GLN A 114 -11.17 5.39 4.97
CA GLN A 114 -12.44 5.67 4.32
C GLN A 114 -13.26 6.66 5.16
N ASN A 115 -14.12 7.46 4.53
CA ASN A 115 -14.85 8.54 5.21
C ASN A 115 -15.65 8.06 6.43
N LYS A 116 -16.32 6.91 6.35
CA LYS A 116 -17.12 6.37 7.47
C LYS A 116 -16.24 5.97 8.66
N GLU A 117 -15.16 5.23 8.37
CA GLU A 117 -14.18 4.79 9.36
C GLU A 117 -13.49 5.98 10.03
N LEU A 118 -13.08 6.98 9.23
CA LEU A 118 -12.47 8.22 9.70
C LEU A 118 -13.30 8.90 10.80
N PHE A 119 -14.60 9.11 10.57
CA PHE A 119 -15.46 9.76 11.55
C PHE A 119 -15.67 8.91 12.81
N MET A 120 -15.86 7.60 12.67
CA MET A 120 -16.01 6.71 13.83
C MET A 120 -14.75 6.71 14.71
N ASN A 121 -13.58 6.58 14.09
CA ASN A 121 -12.30 6.55 14.80
C ASN A 121 -11.99 7.90 15.49
N ILE A 122 -12.31 9.03 14.85
CA ILE A 122 -12.14 10.36 15.46
C ILE A 122 -13.10 10.60 16.62
N VAL A 123 -14.36 10.16 16.52
CA VAL A 123 -15.31 10.25 17.63
C VAL A 123 -14.83 9.40 18.81
N ALA A 124 -14.40 8.17 18.55
CA ALA A 124 -13.84 7.29 19.59
C ALA A 124 -12.59 7.88 20.25
N LEU A 125 -11.65 8.43 19.47
CA LEU A 125 -10.48 9.14 19.98
C LEU A 125 -10.90 10.35 20.83
N GLY A 126 -11.89 11.12 20.37
CA GLY A 126 -12.41 12.28 21.10
C GLY A 126 -13.00 11.91 22.45
N ILE A 127 -13.81 10.83 22.52
CA ILE A 127 -14.35 10.32 23.78
C ILE A 127 -13.21 9.92 24.72
N LEU A 128 -12.21 9.20 24.22
CA LEU A 128 -11.06 8.76 25.02
C LEU A 128 -10.28 9.95 25.62
N VAL A 129 -9.96 10.95 24.79
CA VAL A 129 -9.19 12.13 25.21
C VAL A 129 -9.99 13.01 26.17
N ILE A 130 -11.28 13.24 25.91
CA ILE A 130 -12.15 14.01 26.82
C ILE A 130 -12.26 13.29 28.17
N THR A 131 -12.41 11.97 28.17
CA THR A 131 -12.46 11.17 29.41
C THR A 131 -11.17 11.32 30.20
N ALA A 132 -10.00 11.24 29.54
CA ALA A 132 -8.71 11.46 30.18
C ALA A 132 -8.60 12.88 30.78
N ILE A 133 -9.03 13.91 30.05
CA ILE A 133 -9.02 15.30 30.55
C ILE A 133 -9.91 15.46 31.78
N VAL A 134 -11.15 14.96 31.74
CA VAL A 134 -12.08 15.04 32.87
C VAL A 134 -11.50 14.34 34.10
N ASN A 135 -10.88 13.17 33.92
CA ASN A 135 -10.24 12.45 35.01
C ASN A 135 -9.05 13.21 35.60
N ILE A 136 -8.21 13.83 34.77
CA ILE A 136 -7.10 14.66 35.26
C ILE A 136 -7.65 15.89 36.01
N CYS A 137 -8.72 16.53 35.53
CA CYS A 137 -9.38 17.63 36.25
C CYS A 137 -9.89 17.19 37.63
N ILE A 138 -10.52 16.02 37.72
CA ILE A 138 -10.96 15.44 39.00
C ILE A 138 -9.76 15.22 39.91
N GLN A 139 -8.67 14.62 39.41
CA GLN A 139 -7.44 14.36 40.19
C GLN A 139 -6.75 15.63 40.68
N LEU A 140 -6.78 16.71 39.90
CA LEU A 140 -6.30 18.03 40.31
C LEU A 140 -7.20 18.63 41.40
N GLY A 141 -8.52 18.51 41.25
CA GLY A 141 -9.49 19.03 42.22
C GLY A 141 -9.50 18.29 43.55
N THR A 142 -9.28 16.97 43.54
CA THR A 142 -9.19 16.13 44.75
C THR A 142 -7.82 16.16 45.41
N GLY A 143 -6.83 16.84 44.82
CA GLY A 143 -5.45 16.90 45.32
C GLY A 143 -4.66 15.61 45.15
N VAL A 144 -5.16 14.64 44.37
CA VAL A 144 -4.42 13.42 43.99
C VAL A 144 -3.19 13.78 43.15
N ILE A 145 -3.29 14.83 42.33
CA ILE A 145 -2.16 15.48 41.66
C ILE A 145 -1.92 16.83 42.36
N TYR A 146 -0.82 16.96 43.09
CA TYR A 146 -0.53 18.15 43.90
C TYR A 146 0.81 18.82 43.59
N VAL A 147 1.77 18.10 43.00
CA VAL A 147 3.11 18.63 42.73
C VAL A 147 3.20 19.30 41.35
N PHE A 148 2.89 18.55 40.29
CA PHE A 148 3.07 18.97 38.89
C PHE A 148 1.80 19.59 38.26
N TRP A 149 1.05 20.37 39.04
CA TRP A 149 -0.24 20.91 38.59
C TRP A 149 -0.11 21.88 37.40
N LYS A 150 0.99 22.66 37.34
CA LYS A 150 1.25 23.60 36.22
C LYS A 150 1.54 22.85 34.93
N GLU A 151 2.40 21.84 35.00
CA GLU A 151 2.79 20.99 33.89
C GLU A 151 1.57 20.20 33.37
N HIS A 152 0.75 19.65 34.28
CA HIS A 152 -0.52 19.03 33.91
C HIS A 152 -1.50 19.98 33.24
N ALA A 153 -1.64 21.22 33.73
CA ALA A 153 -2.51 22.22 33.11
C ALA A 153 -2.04 22.55 31.68
N VAL A 154 -0.73 22.68 31.46
CA VAL A 154 -0.15 22.89 30.12
C VAL A 154 -0.43 21.69 29.22
N VAL A 155 -0.13 20.46 29.66
CA VAL A 155 -0.34 19.25 28.85
C VAL A 155 -1.83 19.03 28.55
N MET A 156 -2.74 19.31 29.49
CA MET A 156 -4.19 19.27 29.26
C MET A 156 -4.65 20.26 28.19
N PHE A 157 -4.14 21.50 28.26
CA PHE A 157 -4.42 22.49 27.23
C PHE A 157 -3.93 22.02 25.85
N LEU A 158 -2.71 21.45 25.79
CA LEU A 158 -2.18 20.88 24.55
C LEU A 158 -3.02 19.70 24.04
N MET A 159 -3.54 18.85 24.93
CA MET A 159 -4.45 17.76 24.54
C MET A 159 -5.73 18.30 23.87
N LEU A 160 -6.36 19.33 24.43
CA LEU A 160 -7.54 19.97 23.85
C LEU A 160 -7.24 20.59 22.49
N VAL A 161 -6.12 21.30 22.38
CA VAL A 161 -5.69 21.92 21.11
C VAL A 161 -5.42 20.86 20.05
N LEU A 162 -4.67 19.80 20.37
CA LEU A 162 -4.38 18.71 19.46
C LEU A 162 -5.65 17.97 19.00
N LEU A 163 -6.60 17.75 19.91
CA LEU A 163 -7.90 17.16 19.57
C LEU A 163 -8.71 18.07 18.62
N ALA A 164 -8.72 19.38 18.86
CA ALA A 164 -9.35 20.36 17.97
C ALA A 164 -8.70 20.37 16.57
N ILE A 165 -7.37 20.24 16.50
CA ILE A 165 -6.65 20.18 15.23
C ILE A 165 -6.95 18.88 14.48
N LEU A 166 -6.99 17.73 15.17
CA LEU A 166 -7.32 16.42 14.58
C LEU A 166 -8.76 16.40 14.04
N THR A 167 -9.73 16.86 14.84
CA THR A 167 -11.14 16.92 14.43
C THR A 167 -11.34 17.87 13.24
N SER A 168 -10.71 19.05 13.26
CA SER A 168 -10.71 20.00 12.13
C SER A 168 -10.11 19.40 10.86
N SER A 169 -9.02 18.63 11.01
CA SER A 169 -8.36 17.93 9.91
C SER A 169 -9.26 16.84 9.33
N ALA A 170 -9.88 16.03 10.17
CA ALA A 170 -10.79 14.96 9.75
C ALA A 170 -12.02 15.48 8.98
N LEU A 171 -12.55 16.65 9.35
CA LEU A 171 -13.65 17.30 8.61
C LEU A 171 -13.25 17.73 7.19
N ALA A 172 -11.99 18.09 6.97
CA ALA A 172 -11.46 18.55 5.69
C ALA A 172 -10.91 17.43 4.79
N VAL A 173 -10.63 16.24 5.33
CA VAL A 173 -10.10 15.12 4.55
C VAL A 173 -11.04 14.70 3.41
N PRO A 174 -12.36 14.45 3.63
CA PRO A 174 -13.25 14.00 2.56
C PRO A 174 -13.34 14.97 1.38
N THR A 175 -13.39 16.28 1.66
CA THR A 175 -13.45 17.33 0.64
C THR A 175 -12.14 17.46 -0.11
N THR A 176 -11.01 17.36 0.61
CA THR A 176 -9.67 17.34 0.02
C THR A 176 -9.49 16.15 -0.92
N LYS A 177 -9.89 14.94 -0.50
CA LYS A 177 -9.85 13.73 -1.35
C LYS A 177 -10.67 13.89 -2.64
N CYS A 178 -11.92 14.36 -2.51
CA CYS A 178 -12.79 14.59 -3.66
C CYS A 178 -12.22 15.65 -4.63
N TYR A 179 -11.67 16.76 -4.10
CA TYR A 179 -11.04 17.79 -4.91
C TYR A 179 -9.81 17.26 -5.65
N LEU A 180 -8.96 16.50 -4.96
CA LEU A 180 -7.75 15.91 -5.52
C LEU A 180 -8.08 14.87 -6.60
N GLU A 181 -9.10 14.03 -6.40
CA GLU A 181 -9.55 13.08 -7.42
C GLU A 181 -10.09 13.76 -8.67
N LEU A 182 -10.90 14.83 -8.50
CA LEU A 182 -11.40 15.60 -9.64
C LEU A 182 -10.25 16.28 -10.40
N LYS A 183 -9.25 16.81 -9.70
CA LYS A 183 -8.08 17.43 -10.33
C LYS A 183 -7.19 16.38 -10.99
N TYR A 184 -7.05 15.20 -10.39
CA TYR A 184 -6.28 14.07 -10.92
C TYR A 184 -6.88 13.59 -12.23
N SER A 185 -8.18 13.27 -12.25
CA SER A 185 -8.88 12.83 -13.46
C SER A 185 -8.76 13.82 -14.62
N LYS A 186 -8.79 15.13 -14.36
CA LYS A 186 -8.57 16.16 -15.39
C LYS A 186 -7.13 16.16 -15.94
N LYS A 187 -6.12 16.18 -15.06
CA LYS A 187 -4.71 16.18 -15.49
C LYS A 187 -4.31 14.86 -16.15
N HIS A 188 -4.88 13.76 -15.68
CA HIS A 188 -4.65 12.44 -16.25
C HIS A 188 -5.21 12.34 -17.68
N LYS A 189 -6.40 12.87 -17.96
CA LYS A 189 -6.93 12.97 -19.33
C LYS A 189 -5.98 13.75 -20.25
N LEU A 190 -5.35 14.82 -19.75
CA LEU A 190 -4.35 15.56 -20.52
C LEU A 190 -3.08 14.72 -20.76
N ALA A 191 -2.57 14.04 -19.73
CA ALA A 191 -1.41 13.16 -19.84
C ALA A 191 -1.63 12.05 -20.88
N MET A 192 -2.84 11.47 -20.91
CA MET A 192 -3.22 10.41 -21.84
C MET A 192 -3.27 10.90 -23.29
N ILE A 193 -3.78 12.11 -23.53
CA ILE A 193 -3.80 12.72 -24.87
C ILE A 193 -2.37 13.01 -25.37
N GLU A 194 -1.50 13.51 -24.49
CA GLU A 194 -0.10 13.81 -24.84
C GLU A 194 0.74 12.56 -25.15
N CYS A 195 0.30 11.36 -24.74
CA CYS A 195 1.09 10.14 -24.87
C CYS A 195 0.57 9.12 -25.89
N TRP A 196 -0.55 9.40 -26.56
CA TRP A 196 -1.09 8.52 -27.62
C TRP A 196 -0.13 8.28 -28.80
N ASP A 197 0.93 9.09 -28.92
CA ASP A 197 1.86 9.07 -30.07
C ASP A 197 3.15 8.25 -29.81
N ARG A 198 3.31 7.61 -28.63
CA ARG A 198 4.56 6.91 -28.24
C ARG A 198 4.31 5.54 -27.61
N THR A 199 4.61 4.47 -28.34
CA THR A 199 4.44 3.07 -27.91
C THR A 199 5.75 2.37 -27.51
N ASP A 200 6.78 3.14 -27.13
CA ASP A 200 8.10 2.65 -26.72
C ASP A 200 8.19 2.51 -25.18
N ILE A 201 8.97 1.55 -24.68
CA ILE A 201 9.39 1.40 -23.26
C ILE A 201 9.85 2.73 -22.63
N ASP A 202 10.59 3.57 -23.36
CA ASP A 202 11.00 4.90 -22.91
C ASP A 202 9.78 5.83 -22.74
N GLY A 203 8.78 5.73 -23.61
CA GLY A 203 7.49 6.41 -23.45
C GLY A 203 6.73 5.94 -22.20
N LEU A 204 6.70 4.63 -21.95
CA LEU A 204 6.11 4.06 -20.73
C LEU A 204 6.83 4.55 -19.46
N ARG A 205 8.15 4.73 -19.51
CA ARG A 205 8.94 5.30 -18.41
C ARG A 205 8.61 6.78 -18.17
N GLU A 206 8.46 7.57 -19.23
CA GLU A 206 8.02 8.97 -19.11
C GLU A 206 6.63 9.05 -18.46
N ASP A 207 5.70 8.18 -18.89
CA ASP A 207 4.34 8.14 -18.35
C ASP A 207 4.27 7.72 -16.89
N LEU A 208 5.03 6.70 -16.51
CA LEU A 208 5.15 6.31 -15.11
C LEU A 208 5.75 7.43 -14.27
N THR A 209 6.65 8.24 -14.83
CA THR A 209 7.21 9.40 -14.13
C THR A 209 6.16 10.49 -13.91
N LYS A 210 5.32 10.78 -14.92
CA LYS A 210 4.19 11.71 -14.80
C LYS A 210 3.17 11.19 -13.78
N ASN A 211 2.79 9.92 -13.88
CA ASN A 211 1.83 9.26 -12.98
C ASN A 211 2.36 9.18 -11.55
N TRP A 212 3.66 8.93 -11.36
CA TRP A 212 4.30 8.97 -10.05
C TRP A 212 4.20 10.36 -9.42
N MET A 213 4.57 11.39 -10.18
CA MET A 213 4.50 12.77 -9.70
C MET A 213 3.08 13.13 -9.27
N MET A 214 2.08 12.77 -10.07
CA MET A 214 0.67 12.98 -9.73
C MET A 214 0.23 12.17 -8.50
N ALA A 215 0.49 10.85 -8.48
CA ALA A 215 0.05 9.95 -7.41
C ALA A 215 0.69 10.30 -6.06
N TYR A 216 2.00 10.57 -6.06
CA TYR A 216 2.75 10.93 -4.86
C TYR A 216 2.30 12.29 -4.28
N THR A 217 2.09 13.30 -5.13
CA THR A 217 1.65 14.63 -4.68
C THR A 217 0.18 14.66 -4.24
N CYS A 218 -0.63 13.73 -4.79
CA CYS A 218 -2.04 13.51 -4.46
C CYS A 218 -2.24 12.58 -3.25
N SER A 219 -1.20 11.84 -2.83
CA SER A 219 -1.27 10.89 -1.71
C SER A 219 -1.88 11.53 -0.46
N PRO A 220 -3.00 11.00 0.05
CA PRO A 220 -3.69 11.62 1.19
C PRO A 220 -2.81 11.73 2.44
N GLN A 221 -1.94 10.75 2.69
CA GLN A 221 -0.98 10.82 3.81
C GLN A 221 0.00 11.98 3.62
N PHE A 222 0.52 12.17 2.41
CA PHE A 222 1.45 13.25 2.12
C PHE A 222 0.77 14.61 2.26
N VAL A 223 -0.45 14.75 1.73
CA VAL A 223 -1.28 15.95 1.83
C VAL A 223 -1.56 16.30 3.30
N MET A 224 -1.87 15.30 4.12
CA MET A 224 -2.02 15.50 5.56
C MET A 224 -0.71 15.89 6.23
N GLY A 225 0.39 15.19 5.94
CA GLY A 225 1.71 15.46 6.53
C GLY A 225 2.25 16.87 6.26
N ARG A 226 1.93 17.45 5.10
CA ARG A 226 2.35 18.81 4.70
C ARG A 226 1.35 19.91 5.06
N SER A 227 0.20 19.56 5.62
CA SER A 227 -0.83 20.51 6.03
C SER A 227 -0.36 21.43 7.18
N ALA A 228 -0.97 22.61 7.30
CA ALA A 228 -0.70 23.54 8.39
C ALA A 228 -1.08 22.96 9.76
N THR A 229 -2.14 22.15 9.82
CA THR A 229 -2.62 21.49 11.03
C THR A 229 -1.64 20.41 11.51
N CYS A 230 -1.12 19.57 10.61
CA CYS A 230 -0.12 18.57 10.97
C CYS A 230 1.19 19.21 11.46
N THR A 231 1.65 20.29 10.80
CA THR A 231 2.84 21.03 11.25
C THR A 231 2.66 21.66 12.64
N ALA A 232 1.51 22.28 12.90
CA ALA A 232 1.20 22.81 14.23
C ALA A 232 1.12 21.71 15.29
N SER A 233 0.54 20.56 14.96
CA SER A 233 0.50 19.41 15.87
C SER A 233 1.89 18.90 16.23
N GLY A 234 2.85 18.90 15.28
CA GLY A 234 4.24 18.53 15.55
C GLY A 234 4.92 19.47 16.54
N ALA A 235 4.67 20.78 16.43
CA ALA A 235 5.16 21.76 17.40
C ALA A 235 4.58 21.54 18.80
N PHE A 236 3.26 21.29 18.90
CA PHE A 236 2.61 21.03 20.17
C PHE A 236 3.02 19.70 20.81
N CYS A 237 3.29 18.66 20.01
CA CYS A 237 3.85 17.40 20.51
C CYS A 237 5.27 17.60 21.06
N LEU A 238 6.10 18.37 20.35
CA LEU A 238 7.45 18.72 20.84
C LEU A 238 7.37 19.52 22.14
N LEU A 239 6.46 20.49 22.23
CA LEU A 239 6.24 21.27 23.45
C LEU A 239 5.80 20.35 24.61
N SER A 240 4.89 19.41 24.38
CA SER A 240 4.46 18.44 25.39
C SER A 240 5.61 17.54 25.88
N ALA A 241 6.48 17.09 24.97
CA ALA A 241 7.65 16.29 25.32
C ALA A 241 8.69 17.10 26.11
N VAL A 242 8.89 18.37 25.75
CA VAL A 242 9.77 19.28 26.50
C VAL A 242 9.22 19.55 27.90
N THR A 243 7.92 19.78 28.06
CA THR A 243 7.28 19.95 29.38
C THR A 243 7.49 18.70 30.26
N LEU A 244 7.37 17.50 29.69
CA LEU A 244 7.65 16.26 30.43
C LEU A 244 9.14 16.16 30.82
N ALA A 245 10.05 16.44 29.88
CA ALA A 245 11.49 16.38 30.13
C ALA A 245 11.93 17.41 31.18
N GLU A 246 11.39 18.63 31.14
CA GLU A 246 11.61 19.67 32.14
C GLU A 246 11.15 19.19 33.52
N ALA A 247 9.93 18.65 33.62
CA ALA A 247 9.39 18.13 34.87
C ALA A 247 10.26 17.02 35.47
N MET A 248 10.68 16.06 34.65
CA MET A 248 11.60 14.99 35.06
C MET A 248 12.94 15.55 35.53
N LEU A 249 13.56 16.43 34.73
CA LEU A 249 14.87 16.99 35.04
C LEU A 249 14.84 17.83 36.33
N ARG A 250 13.81 18.68 36.49
CA ARG A 250 13.61 19.49 37.70
C ARG A 250 13.40 18.60 38.91
N SER A 251 12.64 17.52 38.76
CA SER A 251 12.37 16.58 39.84
C SER A 251 13.62 15.80 40.29
N TYR A 252 14.50 15.40 39.36
CA TYR A 252 15.73 14.68 39.68
C TYR A 252 16.88 15.58 40.15
N LEU A 253 17.06 16.76 39.55
CA LEU A 253 18.16 17.67 39.90
C LEU A 253 17.86 18.56 41.12
N MET A 254 16.59 18.85 41.39
CA MET A 254 16.18 19.71 42.51
C MET A 254 15.17 19.02 43.42
N PRO A 255 15.53 17.88 44.05
CA PRO A 255 14.62 17.14 44.92
C PRO A 255 14.16 17.97 46.12
N TRP A 256 14.98 18.91 46.58
CA TRP A 256 14.70 19.85 47.68
C TRP A 256 13.51 20.78 47.42
N SER A 257 13.12 20.97 46.15
CA SER A 257 12.06 21.89 45.75
C SER A 257 10.65 21.26 45.80
N PHE A 258 10.55 19.95 46.03
CA PHE A 258 9.29 19.21 46.01
C PHE A 258 9.08 18.45 47.32
N LYS A 259 7.87 18.56 47.89
CA LYS A 259 7.45 17.76 49.05
C LYS A 259 6.50 16.68 48.57
N PHE A 260 6.91 15.42 48.66
CA PHE A 260 6.07 14.26 48.34
C PHE A 260 5.48 13.64 49.62
N CYS A 261 4.27 13.10 49.51
CA CYS A 261 3.62 12.34 50.59
C CYS A 261 4.35 11.01 50.83
N ARG A 262 4.40 10.56 52.09
CA ARG A 262 4.92 9.23 52.46
C ARG A 262 3.80 8.20 52.37
N GLY A 263 4.05 7.08 51.71
CA GLY A 263 3.12 5.95 51.58
C GLY A 263 3.43 5.13 50.33
N ASP A 264 3.20 3.82 50.36
CA ASP A 264 3.48 2.96 49.20
C ASP A 264 2.43 3.15 48.10
N SER A 265 2.87 3.03 46.85
CA SER A 265 1.99 2.98 45.68
C SER A 265 1.34 1.61 45.58
N ASP A 266 0.04 1.53 45.30
CA ASP A 266 -0.64 0.24 45.07
C ASP A 266 -0.02 -0.53 43.89
N TYR A 267 0.53 0.21 42.92
CA TYR A 267 1.24 -0.33 41.75
C TYR A 267 2.69 -0.75 42.04
N LYS A 268 3.24 -0.41 43.21
CA LYS A 268 4.61 -0.75 43.64
C LYS A 268 5.65 -0.40 42.56
N TRP A 269 6.58 -1.31 42.26
CA TRP A 269 7.65 -1.13 41.28
C TRP A 269 7.15 -1.00 39.82
N SER A 270 5.92 -1.45 39.53
CA SER A 270 5.38 -1.42 38.18
C SER A 270 5.17 0.02 37.67
N THR A 271 4.97 0.98 38.57
CA THR A 271 4.91 2.40 38.21
C THR A 271 6.21 2.88 37.56
N THR A 272 7.36 2.48 38.09
CA THR A 272 8.67 2.84 37.53
C THR A 272 8.83 2.31 36.11
N LEU A 273 8.37 1.08 35.87
CA LEU A 273 8.37 0.46 34.55
C LEU A 273 7.46 1.20 33.56
N VAL A 274 6.26 1.59 34.01
CA VAL A 274 5.32 2.39 33.20
C VAL A 274 5.92 3.76 32.86
N LEU A 275 6.50 4.46 33.83
CA LEU A 275 7.15 5.75 33.60
C LEU A 275 8.28 5.62 32.58
N LEU A 276 9.16 4.62 32.73
CA LEU A 276 10.27 4.40 31.81
C LEU A 276 9.78 4.13 30.38
N THR A 277 8.83 3.20 30.23
CA THR A 277 8.30 2.80 28.92
C THR A 277 7.55 3.94 28.23
N GLN A 278 6.71 4.69 28.96
CA GLN A 278 5.99 5.84 28.41
C GLN A 278 6.92 7.00 28.04
N THR A 279 7.95 7.28 28.85
CA THR A 279 8.94 8.32 28.50
C THR A 279 9.71 7.96 27.22
N ILE A 280 10.11 6.68 27.06
CA ILE A 280 10.69 6.20 25.80
C ILE A 280 9.70 6.36 24.65
N ALA A 281 8.43 5.99 24.86
CA ALA A 281 7.40 6.11 23.85
C ALA A 281 7.15 7.58 23.43
N VAL A 282 7.14 8.52 24.37
CA VAL A 282 7.03 9.96 24.12
C VAL A 282 8.25 10.46 23.34
N GLY A 283 9.47 10.09 23.77
CA GLY A 283 10.70 10.49 23.09
C GLY A 283 10.74 10.00 21.64
N VAL A 284 10.58 8.70 21.42
CA VAL A 284 10.57 8.08 20.09
C VAL A 284 9.42 8.61 19.24
N GLY A 285 8.21 8.67 19.80
CA GLY A 285 7.02 9.13 19.09
C GLY A 285 7.07 10.62 18.73
N THR A 286 7.87 11.44 19.40
CA THR A 286 8.01 12.86 19.07
C THR A 286 8.95 13.10 17.87
N ILE A 287 9.78 12.13 17.50
CA ILE A 287 10.72 12.25 16.37
C ILE A 287 9.98 12.55 15.07
N ALA A 288 8.99 11.74 14.69
CA ALA A 288 8.29 11.91 13.42
C ALA A 288 7.53 13.26 13.33
N PRO A 289 6.69 13.66 14.32
CA PRO A 289 6.05 14.98 14.31
C PRO A 289 7.06 16.15 14.32
N ALA A 290 8.17 16.05 15.06
CA ALA A 290 9.19 17.09 15.11
C ALA A 290 9.92 17.25 13.77
N VAL A 291 10.27 16.15 13.09
CA VAL A 291 10.89 16.23 11.77
C VAL A 291 9.91 16.80 10.74
N ARG A 292 8.62 16.41 10.74
CA ARG A 292 7.60 17.03 9.87
C ARG A 292 7.55 18.54 10.06
N TRP A 293 7.54 18.99 11.31
CA TRP A 293 7.58 20.41 11.67
C TRP A 293 8.83 21.12 11.14
N PHE A 294 10.02 20.55 11.39
CA PHE A 294 11.29 21.11 10.95
C PHE A 294 11.42 21.16 9.42
N THR A 295 11.03 20.09 8.74
CA THR A 295 11.04 19.96 7.29
C THR A 295 10.16 21.02 6.63
N ALA A 296 8.93 21.23 7.13
CA ALA A 296 8.04 22.25 6.60
C ALA A 296 8.55 23.69 6.78
N ILE A 297 9.34 23.93 7.83
CA ILE A 297 9.99 25.23 8.10
C ILE A 297 11.19 25.43 7.17
N ASN A 298 12.08 24.44 7.10
CA ASN A 298 13.29 24.50 6.27
C ASN A 298 12.97 24.69 4.80
N PHE A 299 11.95 24.01 4.27
CA PHE A 299 11.54 24.14 2.88
C PHE A 299 11.10 25.56 2.48
N LYS A 300 10.65 26.37 3.44
CA LYS A 300 10.20 27.75 3.19
C LYS A 300 11.26 28.80 3.49
N CYS A 301 12.38 28.44 4.11
CA CYS A 301 13.37 29.38 4.65
C CYS A 301 14.33 30.00 3.60
N PRO A 302 14.85 29.29 2.58
CA PRO A 302 15.88 29.84 1.68
C PRO A 302 15.38 30.95 0.73
N LYS A 303 14.13 30.87 0.27
CA LYS A 303 13.60 31.76 -0.79
C LYS A 303 12.77 32.95 -0.26
N ARG A 304 12.50 33.06 1.05
CA ARG A 304 11.42 33.94 1.58
C ARG A 304 11.80 35.10 2.50
N VAL A 305 13.04 35.28 2.96
CA VAL A 305 13.33 36.50 3.75
C VAL A 305 13.00 37.79 2.95
N LYS A 306 13.07 37.74 1.61
CA LYS A 306 12.69 38.85 0.71
C LYS A 306 11.22 38.86 0.24
N LYS A 307 10.44 37.78 0.42
CA LYS A 307 9.02 37.66 -0.03
C LYS A 307 8.00 37.49 1.12
N ALA A 308 8.45 37.46 2.38
CA ALA A 308 7.64 37.19 3.57
C ALA A 308 6.52 38.22 3.88
N CYS A 309 6.43 39.34 3.15
CA CYS A 309 5.44 40.40 3.39
C CYS A 309 4.08 40.23 2.69
N ARG A 310 3.68 39.01 2.29
CA ARG A 310 2.27 38.72 1.98
C ARG A 310 1.84 37.40 2.63
N PRO A 311 1.37 37.43 3.87
CA PRO A 311 0.71 36.28 4.44
C PRO A 311 -0.73 36.23 3.92
N GLU A 312 -1.03 35.31 3.01
CA GLU A 312 -2.44 34.99 2.72
C GLU A 312 -3.01 34.18 3.90
N PHE A 313 -3.44 34.89 4.95
CA PHE A 313 -4.27 34.37 6.05
C PHE A 313 -5.71 34.07 5.60
N LYS A 314 -5.87 33.58 4.36
CA LYS A 314 -7.14 33.17 3.80
C LYS A 314 -7.40 31.73 4.21
N VAL A 315 -8.60 31.46 4.72
CA VAL A 315 -9.06 30.07 4.92
C VAL A 315 -9.51 29.54 3.57
N GLU A 316 -8.86 28.47 3.09
CA GLU A 316 -9.18 27.87 1.81
C GLU A 316 -10.56 27.20 1.85
N LYS A 317 -11.27 27.24 0.73
CA LYS A 317 -12.68 26.79 0.68
C LYS A 317 -12.85 25.31 1.05
N TYR A 318 -11.85 24.48 0.78
CA TYR A 318 -11.93 23.04 1.03
C TYR A 318 -12.06 22.67 2.51
N TRP A 319 -11.56 23.51 3.43
CA TRP A 319 -11.71 23.30 4.87
C TRP A 319 -13.19 23.31 5.26
N VAL A 320 -13.90 24.37 4.87
CA VAL A 320 -15.25 24.66 5.37
C VAL A 320 -16.36 24.03 4.48
N LYS A 321 -16.02 23.59 3.27
CA LYS A 321 -16.97 23.11 2.26
C LYS A 321 -17.92 22.02 2.78
N LYS A 322 -17.42 21.03 3.54
CA LYS A 322 -18.27 19.93 4.03
C LYS A 322 -19.35 20.42 5.00
N LEU A 323 -19.00 21.36 5.87
CA LEU A 323 -19.93 21.97 6.82
C LEU A 323 -20.98 22.82 6.10
N LEU A 324 -20.58 23.53 5.03
CA LEU A 324 -21.51 24.28 4.18
C LEU A 324 -22.50 23.36 3.46
N GLU A 325 -22.04 22.23 2.92
CA GLU A 325 -22.90 21.22 2.31
C GLU A 325 -23.91 20.65 3.33
N LEU A 326 -23.43 20.27 4.53
CA LEU A 326 -24.28 19.80 5.63
C LEU A 326 -25.29 20.86 6.09
N LYS A 327 -24.95 22.14 6.00
CA LYS A 327 -25.87 23.26 6.30
C LYS A 327 -27.01 23.30 5.30
N GLN A 328 -26.70 23.15 4.00
CA GLN A 328 -27.68 23.20 2.90
C GLN A 328 -28.64 21.99 2.88
N HIS A 329 -28.22 20.81 3.34
CA HIS A 329 -29.04 19.60 3.25
C HIS A 329 -30.15 19.56 4.33
N PRO A 330 -31.41 19.26 3.96
CA PRO A 330 -32.48 19.10 4.93
C PRO A 330 -32.29 17.80 5.74
N LEU A 331 -32.60 17.82 7.04
CA LEU A 331 -32.59 16.62 7.87
C LEU A 331 -33.91 15.89 7.65
N THR A 332 -33.85 14.65 7.15
CA THR A 332 -35.03 13.79 6.97
C THR A 332 -35.45 13.16 8.30
N PHE A 333 -35.81 13.98 9.30
CA PHE A 333 -36.42 13.47 10.53
C PHE A 333 -37.92 13.27 10.34
N THR A 334 -38.34 12.00 10.29
CA THR A 334 -39.75 11.60 10.15
C THR A 334 -40.56 11.79 11.44
N LEU A 335 -39.90 11.82 12.61
CA LEU A 335 -40.53 11.69 13.94
C LEU A 335 -41.00 13.00 14.62
N CYS A 336 -40.83 14.18 14.03
CA CYS A 336 -41.17 15.46 14.68
C CYS A 336 -42.15 16.31 13.85
N GLY A 337 -43.10 17.00 14.51
CA GLY A 337 -44.06 17.91 13.88
C GLY A 337 -43.43 19.18 13.26
N ARG A 338 -44.21 19.99 12.53
CA ARG A 338 -43.72 21.16 11.76
C ARG A 338 -42.89 22.16 12.59
N GLN A 339 -43.30 22.45 13.81
CA GLN A 339 -42.59 23.37 14.71
C GLN A 339 -41.29 22.77 15.26
N GLY A 340 -41.29 21.48 15.62
CA GLY A 340 -40.08 20.77 16.07
C GLY A 340 -39.04 20.61 14.97
N ARG A 341 -39.46 20.34 13.72
CA ARG A 341 -38.55 20.36 12.55
C ARG A 341 -37.92 21.74 12.36
N LYS A 342 -38.68 22.84 12.51
CA LYS A 342 -38.15 24.21 12.44
C LYS A 342 -37.11 24.48 13.52
N LEU A 343 -37.37 24.05 14.77
CA LEU A 343 -36.43 24.20 15.87
C LEU A 343 -35.14 23.40 15.63
N VAL A 344 -35.26 22.11 15.29
CA VAL A 344 -34.10 21.23 14.97
C VAL A 344 -33.28 21.81 13.81
N HIS A 345 -33.93 22.32 12.77
CA HIS A 345 -33.24 22.99 11.66
C HIS A 345 -32.53 24.26 12.08
N SER A 346 -33.15 25.10 12.90
CA SER A 346 -32.55 26.32 13.43
C SER A 346 -31.35 26.00 14.32
N THR A 347 -31.49 25.06 15.25
CA THR A 347 -30.39 24.59 16.11
C THR A 347 -29.25 23.98 15.29
N LYS A 348 -29.56 23.16 14.27
CA LYS A 348 -28.55 22.60 13.33
C LYS A 348 -27.76 23.72 12.67
N ASN A 349 -28.44 24.74 12.14
CA ASN A 349 -27.77 25.81 11.42
C ASN A 349 -26.88 26.64 12.34
N HIS A 350 -27.34 26.96 13.55
CA HIS A 350 -26.52 27.64 14.56
C HIS A 350 -25.30 26.80 14.97
N LEU A 351 -25.48 25.49 15.20
CA LEU A 351 -24.38 24.59 15.52
C LEU A 351 -23.34 24.55 14.38
N LEU A 352 -23.79 24.43 13.13
CA LEU A 352 -22.90 24.41 11.97
C LEU A 352 -22.18 25.75 11.79
N ASP A 353 -22.82 26.89 12.07
CA ASP A 353 -22.16 28.21 12.03
C ASP A 353 -21.05 28.32 13.07
N VAL A 354 -21.28 27.82 14.29
CA VAL A 354 -20.22 27.72 15.32
C VAL A 354 -19.10 26.78 14.87
N CYS A 355 -19.42 25.61 14.29
CA CYS A 355 -18.42 24.69 13.77
C CYS A 355 -17.58 25.30 12.64
N ILE A 356 -18.19 26.06 11.73
CA ILE A 356 -17.51 26.77 10.64
C ILE A 356 -16.54 27.81 11.22
N GLY A 357 -16.99 28.57 12.21
CA GLY A 357 -16.15 29.55 12.92
C GLY A 357 -14.97 28.88 13.63
N MET A 358 -15.22 27.79 14.36
CA MET A 358 -14.19 27.01 15.05
C MET A 358 -13.17 26.42 14.06
N GLN A 359 -13.63 25.81 12.97
CA GLN A 359 -12.75 25.24 11.95
C GLN A 359 -11.86 26.31 11.32
N SER A 360 -12.43 27.47 10.98
CA SER A 360 -11.69 28.62 10.46
C SER A 360 -10.64 29.11 11.46
N GLY A 361 -11.02 29.20 12.75
CA GLY A 361 -10.11 29.58 13.83
C GLY A 361 -8.94 28.60 13.99
N VAL A 362 -9.20 27.30 14.02
CA VAL A 362 -8.16 26.26 14.14
C VAL A 362 -7.16 26.32 12.98
N VAL A 363 -7.65 26.49 11.74
CA VAL A 363 -6.78 26.63 10.56
C VAL A 363 -5.93 27.89 10.65
N LEU A 364 -6.53 29.02 11.04
CA LEU A 364 -5.82 30.29 11.18
C LEU A 364 -4.73 30.19 12.25
N MET A 365 -5.06 29.64 13.42
CA MET A 365 -4.10 29.43 14.51
C MET A 365 -2.96 28.49 14.10
N SER A 366 -3.28 27.42 13.37
CA SER A 366 -2.26 26.49 12.85
C SER A 366 -1.30 27.18 11.87
N LYS A 367 -1.80 28.06 11.00
CA LYS A 367 -0.96 28.90 10.11
C LYS A 367 -0.10 29.88 10.92
N SER A 368 -0.64 30.48 11.98
CA SER A 368 0.09 31.38 12.88
C SER A 368 1.21 30.65 13.63
N VAL A 369 0.97 29.45 14.17
CA VAL A 369 1.99 28.62 14.82
C VAL A 369 3.14 28.34 13.87
N ARG A 370 2.84 28.02 12.60
CA ARG A 370 3.87 27.81 11.58
C ARG A 370 4.70 29.08 11.31
N LEU A 371 4.05 30.25 11.27
CA LEU A 371 4.74 31.53 11.07
C LEU A 371 5.64 31.88 12.27
N VAL A 372 5.14 31.76 13.50
CA VAL A 372 5.93 31.97 14.72
C VAL A 372 7.12 30.99 14.76
N SER A 373 6.89 29.73 14.38
CA SER A 373 7.95 28.72 14.30
C SER A 373 9.04 29.09 13.28
N LEU A 374 8.68 29.69 12.13
CA LEU A 374 9.65 30.20 11.14
C LEU A 374 10.55 31.29 11.75
N TYR A 375 9.99 32.24 12.49
CA TYR A 375 10.77 33.27 13.17
C TYR A 375 11.68 32.67 14.26
N PHE A 376 11.16 31.74 15.07
CA PHE A 376 11.94 31.12 16.14
C PHE A 376 13.09 30.25 15.62
N VAL A 377 12.82 29.40 14.62
CA VAL A 377 13.84 28.51 14.04
C VAL A 377 14.86 29.30 13.22
N SER A 378 14.44 30.33 12.46
CA SER A 378 15.40 31.21 11.77
C SER A 378 16.28 31.97 12.77
N GLY A 379 15.72 32.49 13.85
CA GLY A 379 16.47 33.08 14.97
C GLY A 379 17.45 32.10 15.60
N PHE A 380 17.01 30.88 15.89
CA PHE A 380 17.87 29.81 16.43
C PHE A 380 18.97 29.40 15.44
N LEU A 381 18.69 29.26 14.15
CA LEU A 381 19.70 28.91 13.13
C LEU A 381 20.71 30.05 12.93
N ILE A 382 20.28 31.31 12.99
CA ILE A 382 21.17 32.46 12.96
C ILE A 382 22.04 32.48 14.22
N CYS A 383 21.44 32.31 15.40
CA CYS A 383 22.13 32.24 16.67
C CYS A 383 23.11 31.06 16.72
N TYR A 384 22.69 29.87 16.29
CA TYR A 384 23.54 28.68 16.18
C TYR A 384 24.67 28.89 15.19
N ARG A 385 24.44 29.47 13.99
CA ARG A 385 25.52 29.83 13.06
C ARG A 385 26.46 30.88 13.67
N CYS A 386 25.96 31.81 14.47
CA CYS A 386 26.76 32.83 15.17
C CYS A 386 27.61 32.20 16.28
N CYS A 387 27.01 31.36 17.14
CA CYS A 387 27.70 30.59 18.18
C CYS A 387 28.69 29.60 17.57
N MET A 388 28.35 28.94 16.45
CA MET A 388 29.25 28.00 15.80
C MET A 388 30.41 28.71 15.11
N LYS A 389 30.18 29.91 14.53
CA LYS A 389 31.24 30.83 14.10
C LYS A 389 32.13 31.25 15.27
N LEU A 390 31.56 31.54 16.44
CA LEU A 390 32.30 31.86 17.66
C LEU A 390 33.15 30.67 18.16
N THR A 391 32.62 29.45 18.15
CA THR A 391 33.40 28.24 18.49
C THR A 391 34.42 27.85 17.41
N ARG A 392 34.20 28.17 16.13
CA ARG A 392 35.21 28.03 15.06
C ARG A 392 36.30 29.08 15.17
N LEU A 393 35.98 30.31 15.59
CA LEU A 393 36.97 31.35 15.93
C LEU A 393 37.87 30.94 17.11
N VAL A 394 37.37 30.08 18.01
CA VAL A 394 38.16 29.48 19.11
C VAL A 394 38.93 28.21 18.65
N LYS A 395 38.64 27.63 17.49
CA LYS A 395 39.21 26.34 17.01
C LYS A 395 39.92 26.37 15.64
N CYS A 396 40.05 27.51 14.98
CA CYS A 396 40.72 27.61 13.67
C CYS A 396 41.69 28.80 13.58
N SER A 397 42.87 28.66 14.21
CA SER A 397 44.11 28.88 13.46
C SER A 397 44.48 27.54 12.84
N ASN A 398 44.74 27.52 11.53
CA ASN A 398 45.07 26.36 10.68
C ASN A 398 43.87 25.59 10.09
N ALA A 399 43.46 25.98 8.88
CA ALA A 399 43.44 25.11 7.70
C ALA A 399 42.81 25.83 6.51
N VAL A 400 43.53 25.80 5.39
CA VAL A 400 43.20 26.35 4.07
C VAL A 400 42.02 25.60 3.44
N SER A 401 41.13 26.33 2.80
CA SER A 401 39.99 25.82 2.04
C SER A 401 40.39 25.44 0.61
N THR A 402 40.15 24.19 0.23
CA THR A 402 40.12 23.75 -1.17
C THR A 402 38.66 23.66 -1.61
N GLU A 403 38.29 24.46 -2.61
CA GLU A 403 37.02 24.37 -3.32
C GLU A 403 37.09 23.18 -4.29
N ASP A 404 36.16 22.23 -4.17
CA ASP A 404 35.91 21.24 -5.21
C ASP A 404 34.56 21.53 -5.87
N SER A 405 34.66 21.93 -7.14
CA SER A 405 33.59 22.08 -8.10
C SER A 405 33.02 20.71 -8.47
N MET A 406 31.78 20.44 -8.02
CA MET A 406 31.07 19.24 -8.40
C MET A 406 30.51 19.42 -9.81
N SER A 407 31.05 18.63 -10.73
CA SER A 407 30.74 18.57 -12.16
C SER A 407 29.25 18.32 -12.43
N GLU A 408 28.63 19.24 -13.16
CA GLU A 408 27.44 18.99 -13.96
C GLU A 408 27.78 17.96 -15.05
N SER A 409 27.18 16.77 -14.98
CA SER A 409 27.16 15.87 -16.12
C SER A 409 25.78 15.25 -16.32
N GLN A 410 25.24 15.52 -17.51
CA GLN A 410 24.18 14.80 -18.20
C GLN A 410 22.72 15.21 -17.90
N ARG A 411 22.37 16.40 -18.41
CA ARG A 411 21.00 16.90 -18.53
C ARG A 411 20.28 16.19 -19.68
N SER A 412 19.59 15.10 -19.39
CA SER A 412 18.57 14.54 -20.29
C SER A 412 17.43 15.55 -20.43
N ARG A 413 16.82 15.65 -21.64
CA ARG A 413 15.66 16.50 -21.98
C ARG A 413 14.74 16.72 -20.78
N GLU A 414 14.67 17.96 -20.30
CA GLU A 414 13.95 18.35 -19.09
C GLU A 414 12.44 18.21 -19.36
N LEU A 415 11.85 17.06 -19.00
CA LEU A 415 10.40 16.87 -18.98
C LEU A 415 9.79 17.92 -18.03
N ASP A 416 8.84 18.73 -18.51
CA ASP A 416 8.14 19.72 -17.70
C ASP A 416 7.15 19.04 -16.73
N LEU A 417 7.68 18.32 -15.73
CA LEU A 417 6.92 17.62 -14.69
C LEU A 417 6.15 18.59 -13.77
N SER A 418 6.43 19.89 -13.86
CA SER A 418 5.80 20.93 -13.04
C SER A 418 4.27 20.93 -13.19
N ARG A 419 3.78 20.64 -14.40
CA ARG A 419 2.35 20.57 -14.73
C ARG A 419 1.65 19.37 -14.10
N PHE A 420 2.39 18.33 -13.73
CA PHE A 420 1.87 17.10 -13.12
C PHE A 420 1.90 17.13 -11.58
N VAL A 421 2.48 18.17 -10.98
CA VAL A 421 2.42 18.35 -9.51
C VAL A 421 1.00 18.72 -9.05
N MET A 422 0.48 17.97 -8.09
CA MET A 422 -0.82 18.21 -7.46
C MET A 422 -0.65 19.06 -6.20
N HIS A 423 -1.20 20.27 -6.24
CA HIS A 423 -1.20 21.22 -5.13
C HIS A 423 -2.62 21.71 -4.84
N LEU A 424 -2.92 22.07 -3.60
CA LEU A 424 -4.18 22.70 -3.18
C LEU A 424 -4.10 24.23 -3.38
N GLU A 425 -5.22 24.92 -3.13
CA GLU A 425 -5.26 26.40 -3.06
C GLU A 425 -4.24 26.88 -2.00
N GLY A 426 -3.38 27.86 -2.35
CA GLY A 426 -2.35 28.39 -1.44
C GLY A 426 -1.01 27.62 -1.43
N GLU A 427 -0.81 26.64 -2.32
CA GLU A 427 0.35 25.74 -2.31
C GLU A 427 1.20 25.76 -3.60
N GLU A 428 1.18 26.87 -4.34
CA GLU A 428 1.88 27.01 -5.63
C GLU A 428 3.39 26.74 -5.54
N GLU A 429 4.00 27.06 -4.40
CA GLU A 429 5.43 26.82 -4.16
C GLU A 429 5.81 25.32 -4.03
N LEU A 430 4.82 24.44 -3.82
CA LEU A 430 5.05 23.00 -3.76
C LEU A 430 5.63 22.48 -5.08
N VAL A 431 5.25 23.09 -6.20
CA VAL A 431 5.72 22.70 -7.54
C VAL A 431 7.24 22.75 -7.62
N ASN A 432 7.84 23.91 -7.29
CA ASN A 432 9.29 24.08 -7.33
C ASN A 432 10.04 23.12 -6.39
N LEU A 433 9.47 22.86 -5.21
CA LEU A 433 10.07 21.96 -4.22
C LEU A 433 10.08 20.51 -4.70
N MET A 434 8.99 20.08 -5.34
CA MET A 434 8.87 18.74 -5.88
C MET A 434 9.81 18.54 -7.08
N MET A 435 9.96 19.58 -7.90
CA MET A 435 10.95 19.61 -8.97
C MET A 435 12.40 19.60 -8.46
N GLU A 436 12.71 20.12 -7.27
CA GLU A 436 14.08 20.04 -6.74
C GLU A 436 14.40 18.69 -6.06
N ASN A 437 13.43 18.07 -5.39
CA ASN A 437 13.69 16.91 -4.51
C ASN A 437 13.28 15.54 -5.08
N ASN A 438 12.41 15.48 -6.10
CA ASN A 438 11.82 14.22 -6.58
C ASN A 438 12.08 13.89 -8.05
N LEU A 439 12.94 14.63 -8.77
CA LEU A 439 13.26 14.32 -10.18
C LEU A 439 13.77 12.87 -10.35
N ASP A 440 14.67 12.42 -9.47
CA ASP A 440 15.29 11.08 -9.59
C ASP A 440 14.59 10.00 -8.75
N ALA A 441 13.37 10.25 -8.27
CA ALA A 441 12.66 9.29 -7.42
C ALA A 441 12.26 8.04 -8.22
N THR A 442 11.67 8.22 -9.40
CA THR A 442 11.26 7.13 -10.30
C THR A 442 12.46 6.28 -10.71
N ASP A 443 13.56 6.92 -11.10
CA ASP A 443 14.79 6.25 -11.55
C ASP A 443 15.39 5.34 -10.49
N ARG A 444 15.35 5.76 -9.22
CA ARG A 444 15.78 4.91 -8.10
C ARG A 444 14.92 3.67 -7.96
N TRP A 445 13.59 3.81 -8.07
CA TRP A 445 12.68 2.66 -8.01
C TRP A 445 12.88 1.71 -9.19
N ILE A 446 13.05 2.24 -10.40
CA ILE A 446 13.39 1.44 -11.59
C ILE A 446 14.69 0.68 -11.34
N GLN A 447 15.74 1.36 -10.85
CA GLN A 447 17.03 0.72 -10.55
C GLN A 447 16.90 -0.37 -9.48
N MET A 448 16.04 -0.19 -8.47
CA MET A 448 15.72 -1.24 -7.51
C MET A 448 15.05 -2.44 -8.20
N GLY A 449 14.07 -2.21 -9.09
CA GLY A 449 13.46 -3.26 -9.88
C GLY A 449 14.45 -4.01 -10.77
N LYS A 450 15.38 -3.29 -11.42
CA LYS A 450 16.44 -3.90 -12.26
C LYS A 450 17.34 -4.87 -11.49
N ARG A 451 17.53 -4.68 -10.17
CA ARG A 451 18.32 -5.60 -9.34
C ARG A 451 17.62 -6.93 -9.09
N GLU A 452 16.30 -6.97 -9.24
CA GLU A 452 15.43 -8.13 -8.98
C GLU A 452 14.90 -8.75 -10.29
N GLN A 453 15.61 -8.58 -11.41
CA GLN A 453 15.20 -9.13 -12.71
C GLN A 453 15.15 -10.67 -12.71
N PRO A 454 14.19 -11.27 -13.44
CA PRO A 454 13.99 -12.71 -13.48
C PRO A 454 14.98 -13.39 -14.44
N LYS A 455 16.20 -13.64 -13.95
CA LYS A 455 17.30 -14.18 -14.77
C LYS A 455 17.01 -15.51 -15.47
N HIS A 456 16.24 -16.40 -14.83
CA HIS A 456 15.93 -17.72 -15.39
C HIS A 456 14.87 -17.59 -16.49
N LEU A 457 13.80 -16.83 -16.23
CA LEU A 457 12.78 -16.50 -17.23
C LEU A 457 13.41 -15.85 -18.46
N THR A 458 14.22 -14.79 -18.28
CA THR A 458 14.89 -14.12 -19.40
C THR A 458 15.77 -15.06 -20.22
N ARG A 459 16.37 -16.09 -19.59
CA ARG A 459 17.17 -17.10 -20.32
C ARG A 459 16.28 -18.01 -21.17
N LEU A 460 15.13 -18.44 -20.64
CA LEU A 460 14.14 -19.24 -21.36
C LEU A 460 13.60 -18.46 -22.57
N LEU A 461 13.18 -17.22 -22.39
CA LEU A 461 12.64 -16.41 -23.48
C LEU A 461 13.70 -16.09 -24.57
N LYS A 462 14.99 -15.99 -24.19
CA LYS A 462 16.08 -15.77 -25.16
C LYS A 462 16.42 -17.00 -26.00
N SER A 463 16.21 -18.22 -25.50
CA SER A 463 16.53 -19.44 -26.27
C SER A 463 15.61 -19.66 -27.46
N ASP A 464 14.41 -19.06 -27.47
CA ASP A 464 13.33 -19.39 -28.40
C ASP A 464 13.11 -18.34 -29.51
N THR A 465 14.09 -17.48 -29.80
CA THR A 465 13.94 -16.29 -30.68
C THR A 465 13.69 -16.58 -32.18
N SER A 466 13.25 -17.79 -32.57
CA SER A 466 13.11 -18.19 -33.97
C SER A 466 11.69 -18.19 -34.54
N SER A 467 10.61 -17.91 -33.78
CA SER A 467 9.28 -17.83 -34.40
C SER A 467 8.46 -16.62 -33.93
N LYS A 468 8.17 -15.70 -34.87
CA LYS A 468 7.34 -14.51 -34.66
C LYS A 468 5.83 -14.81 -34.53
N GLU A 469 5.45 -16.09 -34.46
CA GLU A 469 4.06 -16.52 -34.64
C GLU A 469 3.41 -17.13 -33.38
N TYR A 470 4.10 -17.15 -32.23
CA TYR A 470 3.64 -17.71 -30.95
C TYR A 470 2.99 -19.09 -31.15
N ASN A 471 3.71 -19.98 -31.83
CA ASN A 471 3.15 -21.23 -32.33
C ASN A 471 2.63 -22.14 -31.21
N GLY A 472 3.28 -22.12 -30.05
CA GLY A 472 2.89 -22.88 -28.87
C GLY A 472 1.53 -22.54 -28.27
N VAL A 473 0.99 -21.33 -28.48
CA VAL A 473 -0.32 -20.92 -27.93
C VAL A 473 -1.48 -21.67 -28.59
N SER A 474 -1.36 -22.04 -29.87
CA SER A 474 -2.38 -22.86 -30.54
C SER A 474 -2.12 -24.36 -30.41
N GLU A 475 -0.87 -24.77 -30.19
CA GLU A 475 -0.47 -26.19 -30.18
C GLU A 475 -0.79 -26.94 -28.89
N PHE A 476 -0.95 -26.26 -27.75
CA PHE A 476 -1.14 -26.96 -26.47
C PHE A 476 -2.50 -27.66 -26.34
N ASP A 477 -3.51 -27.23 -27.11
CA ASP A 477 -4.87 -27.74 -27.05
C ASP A 477 -5.55 -27.71 -28.43
N SER A 478 -6.19 -28.80 -28.84
CA SER A 478 -6.83 -28.96 -30.16
C SER A 478 -8.33 -29.22 -30.05
N ASP A 479 -9.11 -28.66 -30.99
CA ASP A 479 -10.56 -28.91 -31.09
C ASP A 479 -10.88 -30.35 -31.54
N GLU A 480 -9.90 -31.07 -32.09
CA GLU A 480 -10.02 -32.48 -32.47
C GLU A 480 -10.06 -33.41 -31.24
N VAL A 481 -9.62 -32.94 -30.07
CA VAL A 481 -9.72 -33.70 -28.83
C VAL A 481 -11.16 -33.66 -28.34
N ALA A 482 -11.77 -34.85 -28.20
CA ALA A 482 -13.12 -34.98 -27.66
C ALA A 482 -13.21 -34.42 -26.24
N SER A 483 -14.14 -33.49 -26.04
CA SER A 483 -14.46 -32.94 -24.72
C SER A 483 -14.93 -34.03 -23.77
N LEU A 484 -14.53 -33.93 -22.51
CA LEU A 484 -15.05 -34.81 -21.47
C LEU A 484 -16.49 -34.43 -21.09
N ASP A 485 -16.96 -33.19 -21.34
CA ASP A 485 -18.34 -32.72 -21.11
C ASP A 485 -19.07 -32.12 -22.33
N SER A 486 -20.34 -31.73 -22.14
CA SER A 486 -21.09 -30.93 -23.11
C SER A 486 -20.45 -29.55 -23.39
N GLU A 487 -19.78 -28.96 -22.41
CA GLU A 487 -19.08 -27.67 -22.52
C GLU A 487 -17.68 -27.73 -21.86
N GLU A 488 -16.70 -27.06 -22.45
CA GLU A 488 -15.33 -26.97 -21.92
C GLU A 488 -15.16 -25.70 -21.05
N PRO A 489 -14.42 -25.77 -19.92
CA PRO A 489 -14.07 -24.58 -19.16
C PRO A 489 -13.11 -23.69 -19.96
N PRO A 490 -13.17 -22.35 -19.78
CA PRO A 490 -12.21 -21.44 -20.40
C PRO A 490 -10.80 -21.72 -19.90
N ASN A 491 -9.80 -21.47 -20.74
CA ASN A 491 -8.40 -21.60 -20.36
C ASN A 491 -7.89 -20.35 -19.65
N SER A 492 -6.96 -20.52 -18.70
CA SER A 492 -6.15 -19.44 -18.16
C SER A 492 -4.73 -19.51 -18.74
N TRP A 493 -3.91 -18.47 -18.56
CA TRP A 493 -2.51 -18.48 -18.98
C TRP A 493 -1.68 -19.42 -18.09
N ALA A 494 -1.95 -19.42 -16.79
CA ALA A 494 -1.18 -20.19 -15.81
C ALA A 494 -1.39 -21.71 -15.93
N LEU A 495 -2.61 -22.18 -16.18
CA LEU A 495 -2.93 -23.61 -16.10
C LEU A 495 -2.22 -24.46 -17.18
N PRO A 496 -2.23 -24.08 -18.49
CA PRO A 496 -1.49 -24.80 -19.53
C PRO A 496 0.02 -24.84 -19.25
N VAL A 497 0.61 -23.74 -18.77
CA VAL A 497 2.04 -23.66 -18.43
C VAL A 497 2.39 -24.68 -17.34
N VAL A 498 1.58 -24.76 -16.28
CA VAL A 498 1.78 -25.71 -15.18
C VAL A 498 1.58 -27.15 -15.66
N THR A 499 0.58 -27.42 -16.50
CA THR A 499 0.32 -28.73 -17.09
C THR A 499 1.47 -29.19 -17.97
N LEU A 500 1.94 -28.36 -18.91
CA LEU A 500 3.10 -28.66 -19.77
C LEU A 500 4.37 -28.92 -18.95
N THR A 501 4.59 -28.13 -17.90
CA THR A 501 5.74 -28.33 -17.01
C THR A 501 5.64 -29.65 -16.23
N SER A 502 4.44 -30.04 -15.81
CA SER A 502 4.19 -31.33 -15.14
C SER A 502 4.55 -32.50 -16.06
N ILE A 503 4.20 -32.41 -17.35
CA ILE A 503 4.57 -33.42 -18.36
C ILE A 503 6.09 -33.43 -18.54
N ALA A 504 6.73 -32.26 -18.66
CA ALA A 504 8.18 -32.15 -18.83
C ALA A 504 8.97 -32.77 -17.66
N VAL A 505 8.48 -32.60 -16.42
CA VAL A 505 9.05 -33.19 -15.21
C VAL A 505 8.87 -34.72 -15.15
N ALA A 506 7.86 -35.27 -15.84
CA ALA A 506 7.60 -36.70 -15.89
C ALA A 506 8.42 -37.44 -16.96
N LEU A 507 9.18 -36.74 -17.81
CA LEU A 507 9.96 -37.36 -18.88
C LEU A 507 11.24 -38.04 -18.35
N PRO A 508 11.53 -39.29 -18.76
CA PRO A 508 12.75 -40.00 -18.38
C PRO A 508 13.95 -39.48 -19.16
N ASN A 509 15.14 -39.72 -18.59
CA ASN A 509 16.44 -39.47 -19.22
C ASN A 509 16.71 -38.01 -19.63
N ILE A 510 16.00 -37.05 -19.04
CA ILE A 510 16.33 -35.62 -19.16
C ILE A 510 17.30 -35.23 -18.04
N ASP A 511 18.30 -34.41 -18.36
CA ASP A 511 19.21 -33.87 -17.35
C ASP A 511 18.41 -33.10 -16.27
N ASN A 512 18.60 -33.50 -15.01
CA ASN A 512 17.96 -32.88 -13.87
C ASN A 512 18.27 -31.38 -13.77
N HIS A 513 19.43 -30.93 -14.25
CA HIS A 513 19.76 -29.51 -14.34
C HIS A 513 18.82 -28.75 -15.29
N LEU A 514 18.44 -29.34 -16.43
CA LEU A 514 17.51 -28.73 -17.39
C LEU A 514 16.09 -28.65 -16.82
N ILE A 515 15.64 -29.70 -16.11
CA ILE A 515 14.34 -29.71 -15.42
C ILE A 515 14.28 -28.61 -14.34
N GLU A 516 15.30 -28.52 -13.48
CA GLU A 516 15.34 -27.49 -12.43
C GLU A 516 15.48 -26.07 -13.01
N GLN A 517 16.18 -25.92 -14.13
CA GLN A 517 16.22 -24.66 -14.87
C GLN A 517 14.84 -24.27 -15.42
N LEU A 518 14.12 -25.20 -16.05
CA LEU A 518 12.76 -24.96 -16.55
C LEU A 518 11.80 -24.61 -15.40
N LYS A 519 11.82 -25.39 -14.30
CA LYS A 519 11.02 -25.10 -13.10
C LYS A 519 11.30 -23.72 -12.54
N SER A 520 12.57 -23.32 -12.44
CA SER A 520 12.98 -22.00 -11.97
C SER A 520 12.47 -20.87 -12.88
N SER A 521 12.52 -21.08 -14.20
CA SER A 521 11.99 -20.13 -15.19
C SER A 521 10.47 -20.00 -15.10
N VAL A 522 9.75 -21.13 -15.00
CA VAL A 522 8.29 -21.16 -14.85
C VAL A 522 7.86 -20.55 -13.52
N HIS A 523 8.55 -20.85 -12.42
CA HIS A 523 8.30 -20.22 -11.12
C HIS A 523 8.41 -18.68 -11.19
N GLN A 524 9.40 -18.17 -11.94
CA GLN A 524 9.54 -16.73 -12.18
C GLN A 524 8.45 -16.19 -13.11
N GLY A 525 8.15 -16.89 -14.20
CA GLY A 525 7.10 -16.52 -15.17
C GLY A 525 5.72 -16.43 -14.55
N LEU A 526 5.32 -17.43 -13.76
CA LEU A 526 4.01 -17.50 -13.11
C LEU A 526 3.73 -16.31 -12.17
N LYS A 527 4.78 -15.72 -11.56
CA LYS A 527 4.62 -14.48 -10.77
C LYS A 527 4.08 -13.33 -11.61
N TYR A 528 4.52 -13.22 -12.86
CA TYR A 528 4.10 -12.16 -13.78
C TYR A 528 2.81 -12.52 -14.51
N VAL A 529 2.60 -13.80 -14.85
CA VAL A 529 1.33 -14.30 -15.39
C VAL A 529 0.18 -13.95 -14.44
N ARG A 530 0.38 -14.18 -13.13
CA ARG A 530 -0.61 -13.80 -12.12
C ARG A 530 -0.92 -12.30 -12.15
N VAL A 531 0.10 -11.45 -12.29
CA VAL A 531 -0.09 -10.00 -12.39
C VAL A 531 -0.92 -9.62 -13.62
N VAL A 532 -0.72 -10.30 -14.76
CA VAL A 532 -1.50 -10.09 -15.98
C VAL A 532 -2.95 -10.54 -15.79
N GLU A 533 -3.16 -11.78 -15.35
CA GLU A 533 -4.50 -12.35 -15.11
C GLU A 533 -5.31 -11.51 -14.10
N ASP A 534 -4.68 -11.07 -12.99
CA ASP A 534 -5.31 -10.26 -11.94
C ASP A 534 -5.84 -8.91 -12.46
N ASN A 535 -5.19 -8.33 -13.48
CA ASN A 535 -5.53 -7.01 -14.00
C ASN A 535 -6.45 -7.05 -15.23
N LEU A 536 -6.40 -8.13 -16.03
CA LEU A 536 -7.17 -8.25 -17.26
C LEU A 536 -8.50 -9.02 -17.11
N ASP A 537 -8.65 -9.91 -16.11
CA ASP A 537 -9.91 -10.64 -15.88
C ASP A 537 -11.00 -9.75 -15.24
N ALA A 538 -11.74 -9.03 -16.09
CA ALA A 538 -12.83 -8.15 -15.66
C ALA A 538 -14.06 -8.91 -15.10
N LYS A 539 -14.25 -10.18 -15.47
CA LYS A 539 -15.45 -10.97 -15.10
C LYS A 539 -15.24 -11.83 -13.86
N ARG A 540 -13.99 -12.02 -13.41
CA ARG A 540 -13.59 -12.94 -12.32
C ARG A 540 -13.96 -14.41 -12.58
N ASP A 541 -14.34 -14.74 -13.81
CA ASP A 541 -14.77 -16.09 -14.19
C ASP A 541 -13.60 -17.09 -14.14
N SER A 542 -12.35 -16.61 -14.21
CA SER A 542 -11.14 -17.44 -14.17
C SER A 542 -10.56 -17.69 -12.78
N THR A 543 -11.16 -17.12 -11.71
CA THR A 543 -10.60 -17.16 -10.34
C THR A 543 -10.30 -18.58 -9.85
N ARG A 544 -11.19 -19.55 -10.17
CA ARG A 544 -11.00 -20.96 -9.78
C ARG A 544 -9.95 -21.67 -10.61
N ILE A 545 -9.89 -21.40 -11.92
CA ILE A 545 -8.90 -21.97 -12.84
C ILE A 545 -7.49 -21.53 -12.43
N ARG A 546 -7.31 -20.26 -12.08
CA ARG A 546 -6.06 -19.74 -11.51
C ARG A 546 -5.69 -20.45 -10.22
N LYS A 547 -6.64 -20.64 -9.32
CA LYS A 547 -6.40 -21.37 -8.07
C LYS A 547 -6.01 -22.83 -8.32
N ALA A 548 -6.60 -23.49 -9.31
CA ALA A 548 -6.20 -24.81 -9.73
C ALA A 548 -4.74 -24.84 -10.21
N ALA A 549 -4.34 -23.89 -11.05
CA ALA A 549 -2.94 -23.76 -11.49
C ALA A 549 -1.96 -23.58 -10.32
N GLU A 550 -2.30 -22.73 -9.34
CA GLU A 550 -1.47 -22.50 -8.15
C GLU A 550 -1.31 -23.75 -7.27
N VAL A 551 -2.41 -24.48 -7.03
CA VAL A 551 -2.38 -25.73 -6.23
C VAL A 551 -1.55 -26.79 -6.92
N VAL A 552 -1.73 -26.97 -8.24
CA VAL A 552 -0.93 -27.93 -9.01
C VAL A 552 0.53 -27.51 -9.03
N TRP A 553 0.84 -26.22 -9.23
CA TRP A 553 2.21 -25.73 -9.27
C TRP A 553 2.97 -26.01 -7.98
N VAL A 554 2.36 -25.77 -6.80
CA VAL A 554 2.97 -26.09 -5.51
C VAL A 554 3.29 -27.58 -5.38
N GLY A 555 2.40 -28.46 -5.87
CA GLY A 555 2.62 -29.90 -5.93
C GLY A 555 3.82 -30.28 -6.80
N VAL A 556 3.91 -29.69 -8.00
CA VAL A 556 4.94 -29.99 -8.99
C VAL A 556 6.30 -29.44 -8.56
N ASP A 557 6.35 -28.18 -8.12
CA ASP A 557 7.57 -27.46 -7.77
C ASP A 557 8.26 -28.05 -6.54
N LEU A 558 7.48 -28.28 -5.46
CA LEU A 558 8.01 -28.73 -4.16
C LEU A 558 8.05 -30.25 -4.01
N TYR A 559 7.02 -30.96 -4.51
CA TYR A 559 6.84 -32.39 -4.24
C TYR A 559 7.02 -33.28 -5.47
N HIS A 560 7.20 -32.71 -6.67
CA HIS A 560 7.24 -33.46 -7.93
C HIS A 560 5.99 -34.31 -8.14
N LYS A 561 4.84 -33.80 -7.68
CA LYS A 561 3.55 -34.46 -7.76
C LYS A 561 2.56 -33.63 -8.55
N TRP A 562 1.87 -34.28 -9.47
CA TRP A 562 0.66 -33.73 -10.08
C TRP A 562 -0.55 -34.34 -9.36
N GLN A 563 -1.22 -33.55 -8.54
CA GLN A 563 -2.24 -34.04 -7.61
C GLN A 563 -1.67 -35.16 -6.71
N ASP A 564 -2.28 -36.35 -6.73
CA ASP A 564 -1.84 -37.52 -5.97
C ASP A 564 -0.79 -38.37 -6.72
N VAL A 565 -0.45 -37.99 -7.97
CA VAL A 565 0.43 -38.75 -8.87
C VAL A 565 1.87 -38.28 -8.73
N ASP A 566 2.78 -39.20 -8.43
CA ASP A 566 4.22 -38.95 -8.36
C ASP A 566 4.86 -38.99 -9.77
N LEU A 567 5.31 -37.83 -10.24
CA LEU A 567 5.86 -37.67 -11.59
C LEU A 567 7.22 -38.38 -11.74
N ARG A 568 8.02 -38.44 -10.68
CA ARG A 568 9.32 -39.16 -10.70
C ARG A 568 9.09 -40.67 -10.77
N LYS A 569 8.06 -41.16 -10.07
CA LYS A 569 7.68 -42.58 -10.16
C LYS A 569 7.25 -42.94 -11.59
N ILE A 570 6.52 -42.06 -12.27
CA ILE A 570 6.16 -42.27 -13.69
C ILE A 570 7.42 -42.31 -14.56
N ALA A 571 8.32 -41.35 -14.41
CA ALA A 571 9.58 -41.30 -15.16
C ALA A 571 10.46 -42.55 -14.96
N LEU A 572 10.38 -43.22 -13.81
CA LEU A 572 11.12 -44.46 -13.56
C LEU A 572 10.47 -45.71 -14.15
N GLN A 573 9.15 -45.70 -14.36
CA GLN A 573 8.37 -46.88 -14.77
C GLN A 573 8.19 -46.97 -16.29
N GLU A 574 7.87 -45.84 -16.92
CA GLU A 574 7.58 -45.79 -18.35
C GLU A 574 8.83 -45.45 -19.14
N LYS A 575 9.01 -46.08 -20.31
CA LYS A 575 10.25 -45.94 -21.10
C LYS A 575 10.11 -45.01 -22.29
N SER A 576 8.89 -44.85 -22.82
CA SER A 576 8.62 -44.00 -23.98
C SER A 576 7.82 -42.74 -23.62
N PRO A 577 8.01 -41.62 -24.35
CA PRO A 577 7.18 -40.42 -24.20
C PRO A 577 5.69 -40.68 -24.39
N LYS A 578 5.33 -41.58 -25.33
CA LYS A 578 3.94 -41.93 -25.65
C LYS A 578 3.23 -42.60 -24.48
N GLU A 579 3.87 -43.59 -23.85
CA GLU A 579 3.35 -44.27 -22.65
C GLU A 579 3.08 -43.29 -21.50
N ILE A 580 3.96 -42.29 -21.32
CA ILE A 580 3.81 -41.28 -20.26
C ILE A 580 2.60 -40.38 -20.52
N LEU A 581 2.47 -39.89 -21.75
CA LEU A 581 1.34 -39.05 -22.15
C LEU A 581 0.01 -39.81 -22.04
N GLU A 582 -0.03 -41.07 -22.45
CA GLU A 582 -1.22 -41.93 -22.31
C GLU A 582 -1.56 -42.17 -20.84
N LYS A 583 -0.59 -42.52 -20.00
CA LYS A 583 -0.79 -42.74 -18.56
C LYS A 583 -1.30 -41.50 -17.84
N LEU A 584 -0.74 -40.32 -18.14
CA LEU A 584 -1.18 -39.05 -17.57
C LEU A 584 -2.59 -38.69 -18.08
N ALA A 585 -2.87 -38.84 -19.38
CA ALA A 585 -4.18 -38.60 -19.96
C ALA A 585 -5.27 -39.50 -19.36
N ASP A 586 -4.99 -40.79 -19.21
CA ASP A 586 -5.95 -41.76 -18.70
C ASP A 586 -6.19 -41.59 -17.20
N THR A 587 -5.14 -41.27 -16.43
CA THR A 587 -5.29 -40.93 -15.00
C THR A 587 -6.14 -39.67 -14.83
N ALA A 588 -5.91 -38.66 -15.65
CA ALA A 588 -6.69 -37.43 -15.66
C ALA A 588 -8.16 -37.68 -16.05
N LYS A 589 -8.40 -38.45 -17.13
CA LYS A 589 -9.74 -38.85 -17.57
C LYS A 589 -10.50 -39.62 -16.48
N ASN A 590 -9.85 -40.59 -15.83
CA ASN A 590 -10.45 -41.36 -14.75
C ASN A 590 -10.86 -40.48 -13.57
N THR A 591 -10.03 -39.49 -13.22
CA THR A 591 -10.33 -38.52 -12.14
C THR A 591 -11.59 -37.70 -12.46
N VAL A 592 -11.74 -37.22 -13.70
CA VAL A 592 -12.94 -36.49 -14.13
C VAL A 592 -14.18 -37.40 -14.14
N MET A 593 -14.05 -38.63 -14.65
CA MET A 593 -15.14 -39.60 -14.72
C MET A 593 -15.62 -40.07 -13.34
N GLU A 594 -14.71 -40.28 -12.38
CA GLU A 594 -15.03 -40.64 -10.99
C GLU A 594 -15.80 -39.52 -10.28
N PHE A 595 -15.35 -38.28 -10.47
CA PHE A 595 -16.05 -37.11 -9.95
C PHE A 595 -17.49 -37.02 -10.46
N ARG A 596 -17.71 -37.28 -11.76
CA ARG A 596 -19.05 -37.29 -12.34
C ARG A 596 -19.95 -38.37 -11.78
N LYS A 597 -19.45 -39.61 -11.67
CA LYS A 597 -20.19 -40.71 -11.03
C LYS A 597 -20.68 -40.33 -9.63
N THR A 598 -19.87 -39.56 -8.91
CA THR A 598 -20.19 -39.10 -7.54
C THR A 598 -21.17 -37.91 -7.53
N GLN A 599 -21.21 -37.09 -8.58
CA GLN A 599 -22.12 -35.94 -8.69
C GLN A 599 -23.53 -36.28 -9.19
N VAL A 600 -23.72 -37.37 -9.92
CA VAL A 600 -25.06 -37.82 -10.35
C VAL A 600 -26.01 -37.97 -9.15
N ASP A 601 -25.48 -38.30 -7.95
CA ASP A 601 -26.24 -38.41 -6.70
C ASP A 601 -26.45 -37.08 -5.95
N ARG A 602 -25.77 -35.98 -6.34
CA ARG A 602 -25.84 -34.67 -5.68
C ARG A 602 -25.77 -33.53 -6.69
N CYS A 603 -26.93 -33.20 -7.27
CA CYS A 603 -27.26 -31.99 -8.04
C CYS A 603 -26.20 -31.56 -9.09
N PRO A 604 -26.48 -31.67 -10.41
CA PRO A 604 -25.50 -31.38 -11.46
C PRO A 604 -24.94 -29.96 -11.35
N LEU A 605 -23.61 -29.83 -11.34
CA LEU A 605 -22.95 -28.54 -11.46
C LEU A 605 -22.82 -28.21 -12.96
N ASP A 606 -23.90 -27.79 -13.60
CA ASP A 606 -24.01 -27.62 -15.07
C ASP A 606 -23.09 -26.54 -15.67
N ILE A 607 -22.27 -25.84 -14.88
CA ILE A 607 -21.40 -24.75 -15.36
C ILE A 607 -19.92 -25.15 -15.18
N PRO A 608 -19.16 -25.40 -16.26
CA PRO A 608 -17.75 -25.80 -16.21
C PRO A 608 -16.83 -24.86 -15.41
N THR A 609 -17.11 -23.56 -15.40
CA THR A 609 -16.33 -22.57 -14.61
C THR A 609 -16.44 -22.76 -13.09
N ARG A 610 -17.41 -23.56 -12.61
CA ARG A 610 -17.61 -23.84 -11.18
C ARG A 610 -17.01 -25.18 -10.74
N TRP A 611 -16.40 -25.94 -11.64
CA TRP A 611 -15.77 -27.21 -11.27
C TRP A 611 -14.73 -27.05 -10.15
N PRO A 612 -14.52 -28.09 -9.32
CA PRO A 612 -13.46 -28.06 -8.32
C PRO A 612 -12.08 -27.96 -8.95
N ASP A 613 -11.15 -27.34 -8.22
CA ASP A 613 -9.77 -27.10 -8.64
C ASP A 613 -9.09 -28.39 -9.17
N LYS A 614 -9.32 -29.54 -8.50
CA LYS A 614 -8.80 -30.86 -8.91
C LYS A 614 -9.29 -31.29 -10.30
N ILE A 615 -10.55 -30.99 -10.63
CA ILE A 615 -11.20 -31.41 -11.87
C ILE A 615 -10.79 -30.51 -13.03
N LEU A 616 -10.68 -29.20 -12.79
CA LEU A 616 -10.13 -28.26 -13.79
C LEU A 616 -8.71 -28.64 -14.21
N ALA A 617 -7.86 -28.96 -13.23
CA ALA A 617 -6.50 -29.44 -13.48
C ALA A 617 -6.47 -30.78 -14.23
N ALA A 618 -7.36 -31.71 -13.89
CA ALA A 618 -7.48 -32.99 -14.59
C ALA A 618 -7.95 -32.81 -16.04
N ASN A 619 -8.94 -31.96 -16.28
CA ASN A 619 -9.42 -31.67 -17.64
C ASN A 619 -8.31 -31.08 -18.51
N SER A 620 -7.56 -30.09 -18.00
CA SER A 620 -6.41 -29.52 -18.70
C SER A 620 -5.33 -30.57 -19.00
N MET A 621 -4.96 -31.42 -18.04
CA MET A 621 -3.99 -32.49 -18.25
C MET A 621 -4.43 -33.47 -19.36
N TYR A 622 -5.70 -33.88 -19.35
CA TYR A 622 -6.25 -34.75 -20.37
C TYR A 622 -6.19 -34.11 -21.77
N ARG A 623 -6.68 -32.88 -21.91
CA ARG A 623 -6.72 -32.12 -23.18
C ARG A 623 -5.32 -31.93 -23.76
N VAL A 624 -4.38 -31.48 -22.94
CA VAL A 624 -3.00 -31.23 -23.36
C VAL A 624 -2.30 -32.52 -23.78
N CYS A 625 -2.38 -33.58 -22.96
CA CYS A 625 -1.74 -34.86 -23.29
C CYS A 625 -2.30 -35.47 -24.58
N ARG A 626 -3.64 -35.43 -24.78
CA ARG A 626 -4.27 -35.94 -26.00
C ARG A 626 -3.92 -35.11 -27.23
N THR A 627 -3.84 -33.78 -27.08
CA THR A 627 -3.39 -32.90 -28.18
C THR A 627 -1.96 -33.23 -28.61
N ILE A 628 -1.05 -33.37 -27.64
CA ILE A 628 0.35 -33.73 -27.93
C ILE A 628 0.42 -35.12 -28.58
N LEU A 629 -0.40 -36.08 -28.13
CA LEU A 629 -0.47 -37.43 -28.72
C LEU A 629 -0.97 -37.41 -30.18
N LEU A 630 -1.96 -36.58 -30.51
CA LEU A 630 -2.46 -36.46 -31.89
C LEU A 630 -1.37 -35.98 -32.85
N ASP A 631 -0.55 -35.01 -32.43
CA ASP A 631 0.56 -34.51 -33.24
C ASP A 631 1.83 -35.38 -33.13
N TYR A 632 1.86 -36.32 -32.18
CA TYR A 632 2.93 -37.31 -32.04
C TYR A 632 2.92 -38.31 -33.20
N ASP A 633 1.73 -38.72 -33.64
CA ASP A 633 1.55 -39.66 -34.75
C ASP A 633 1.85 -39.02 -36.13
N SER A 634 2.09 -37.69 -36.19
CA SER A 634 2.37 -36.95 -37.43
C SER A 634 3.81 -36.39 -37.56
N ARG A 635 4.60 -36.24 -36.47
CA ARG A 635 5.87 -35.48 -36.47
C ARG A 635 7.13 -36.14 -35.85
N ASP A 636 7.20 -37.47 -35.70
CA ASP A 636 8.39 -38.20 -35.22
C ASP A 636 9.02 -37.65 -33.90
N CYS A 637 8.21 -37.53 -32.85
CA CYS A 637 8.64 -37.12 -31.50
C CYS A 637 9.18 -38.29 -30.63
N GLU A 638 9.81 -39.30 -31.23
CA GLU A 638 10.18 -40.57 -30.56
C GLU A 638 11.11 -40.42 -29.33
N ARG A 639 11.90 -39.34 -29.23
CA ARG A 639 12.87 -39.11 -28.15
C ARG A 639 12.35 -38.13 -27.08
N CYS A 640 12.54 -38.47 -25.80
CA CYS A 640 12.21 -37.60 -24.66
C CYS A 640 12.84 -36.20 -24.77
N GLU A 641 14.10 -36.10 -25.23
CA GLU A 641 14.80 -34.83 -25.39
C GLU A 641 14.07 -33.88 -26.36
N ARG A 642 13.62 -34.39 -27.52
CA ARG A 642 12.86 -33.60 -28.50
C ARG A 642 11.50 -33.17 -27.95
N LEU A 643 10.81 -34.06 -27.24
CA LEU A 643 9.54 -33.70 -26.59
C LEU A 643 9.77 -32.65 -25.49
N PHE A 644 10.84 -32.76 -24.71
CA PHE A 644 11.20 -31.79 -23.68
C PHE A 644 11.50 -30.41 -24.27
N GLU A 645 12.26 -30.35 -25.37
CA GLU A 645 12.52 -29.11 -26.12
C GLU A 645 11.21 -28.49 -26.62
N ARG A 646 10.33 -29.31 -27.20
CA ARG A 646 9.01 -28.85 -27.67
C ARG A 646 8.12 -28.33 -26.53
N LEU A 647 8.07 -29.03 -25.40
CA LEU A 647 7.34 -28.59 -24.21
C LEU A 647 7.90 -27.27 -23.68
N SER A 648 9.23 -27.14 -23.63
CA SER A 648 9.92 -25.91 -23.20
C SER A 648 9.58 -24.75 -24.13
N PHE A 649 9.56 -25.00 -25.44
CA PHE A 649 9.17 -24.03 -26.46
C PHE A 649 7.71 -23.58 -26.28
N MET A 650 6.76 -24.52 -26.13
CA MET A 650 5.35 -24.16 -25.88
C MET A 650 5.16 -23.34 -24.60
N ILE A 651 5.87 -23.69 -23.52
CA ILE A 651 5.87 -22.94 -22.27
C ILE A 651 6.38 -21.52 -22.49
N SER A 652 7.49 -21.38 -23.21
CA SER A 652 8.09 -20.08 -23.52
C SER A 652 7.16 -19.21 -24.36
N ASP A 653 6.56 -19.76 -25.42
CA ASP A 653 5.59 -19.06 -26.28
C ASP A 653 4.36 -18.58 -25.51
N ILE A 654 3.77 -19.43 -24.66
CA ILE A 654 2.62 -19.05 -23.83
C ILE A 654 3.01 -17.96 -22.83
N LEU A 655 4.21 -18.06 -22.22
CA LEU A 655 4.72 -17.03 -21.32
C LEU A 655 4.98 -15.72 -22.08
N SER A 656 5.65 -15.72 -23.22
CA SER A 656 5.89 -14.51 -24.04
C SER A 656 4.57 -13.85 -24.46
N ALA A 657 3.62 -14.63 -24.97
CA ALA A 657 2.31 -14.13 -25.37
C ALA A 657 1.55 -13.50 -24.17
N CYS A 658 1.56 -14.15 -23.00
CA CYS A 658 0.97 -13.58 -21.79
C CYS A 658 1.67 -12.26 -21.39
N LEU A 659 3.00 -12.26 -21.39
CA LEU A 659 3.84 -11.16 -20.93
C LEU A 659 3.84 -9.97 -21.90
N SER A 660 3.43 -10.14 -23.16
CA SER A 660 3.18 -9.04 -24.09
C SER A 660 2.14 -8.05 -23.56
N ASN A 661 1.23 -8.51 -22.68
CA ASN A 661 0.25 -7.65 -22.03
C ASN A 661 0.81 -6.84 -20.85
N LEU A 662 2.07 -7.04 -20.45
CA LEU A 662 2.64 -6.38 -19.26
C LEU A 662 2.64 -4.87 -19.37
N GLU A 663 2.92 -4.29 -20.55
CA GLU A 663 2.91 -2.83 -20.72
C GLU A 663 1.53 -2.24 -20.45
N ARG A 664 0.49 -2.87 -21.01
CA ARG A 664 -0.91 -2.54 -20.77
C ARG A 664 -1.25 -2.66 -19.29
N VAL A 665 -0.83 -3.75 -18.63
CA VAL A 665 -1.09 -4.00 -17.21
C VAL A 665 -0.40 -2.98 -16.31
N ILE A 666 0.87 -2.64 -16.58
CA ILE A 666 1.65 -1.60 -15.89
C ILE A 666 0.91 -0.26 -15.98
N SER A 667 0.42 0.10 -17.17
CA SER A 667 -0.39 1.31 -17.36
C SER A 667 -1.69 1.23 -16.55
N MET A 668 -2.45 0.14 -16.67
CA MET A 668 -3.74 -0.04 -15.97
C MET A 668 -3.64 0.04 -14.44
N GLN A 669 -2.56 -0.47 -13.84
CA GLN A 669 -2.30 -0.38 -12.39
C GLN A 669 -2.20 1.08 -11.90
N CYS A 670 -1.77 2.00 -12.76
CA CYS A 670 -1.72 3.42 -12.41
C CYS A 670 -3.11 4.08 -12.35
N HIS A 671 -4.13 3.43 -12.92
CA HIS A 671 -5.43 4.06 -13.20
C HIS A 671 -6.59 3.53 -12.33
N ARG A 672 -6.59 2.24 -11.99
CA ARG A 672 -7.73 1.58 -11.30
C ARG A 672 -7.74 1.73 -9.77
N SER A 673 -6.68 2.27 -9.19
CA SER A 673 -6.52 2.38 -7.74
C SER A 673 -7.25 3.59 -7.15
N THR A 674 -7.81 3.39 -5.96
CA THR A 674 -8.37 4.47 -5.12
C THR A 674 -7.27 5.48 -4.75
N ILE A 675 -7.62 6.73 -4.46
CA ILE A 675 -6.63 7.77 -4.08
C ILE A 675 -5.73 7.32 -2.91
N GLU A 676 -6.23 6.49 -2.00
CA GLU A 676 -5.50 5.94 -0.86
C GLU A 676 -4.41 4.93 -1.29
N GLU A 677 -4.68 4.12 -2.30
CA GLU A 677 -3.80 3.03 -2.76
C GLU A 677 -2.93 3.43 -3.95
N ARG A 678 -3.25 4.55 -4.62
CA ARG A 678 -2.64 4.93 -5.90
C ARG A 678 -1.14 5.16 -5.83
N GLU A 679 -0.63 5.76 -4.76
CA GLU A 679 0.82 5.93 -4.57
C GLU A 679 1.52 4.56 -4.55
N GLU A 680 0.96 3.59 -3.82
CA GLU A 680 1.52 2.24 -3.75
C GLU A 680 1.40 1.52 -5.09
N SER A 681 0.25 1.60 -5.73
CA SER A 681 -0.02 0.96 -7.02
C SER A 681 0.95 1.44 -8.10
N VAL A 682 1.14 2.77 -8.23
CA VAL A 682 2.09 3.34 -9.19
C VAL A 682 3.52 2.96 -8.83
N ARG A 683 3.88 2.90 -7.54
CA ARG A 683 5.20 2.41 -7.11
C ARG A 683 5.44 0.97 -7.54
N GLN A 684 4.45 0.09 -7.36
CA GLN A 684 4.54 -1.31 -7.78
C GLN A 684 4.64 -1.41 -9.30
N ALA A 685 3.91 -0.59 -10.06
CA ALA A 685 4.03 -0.53 -11.52
C ALA A 685 5.43 -0.12 -11.98
N ILE A 686 6.07 0.87 -11.32
CA ILE A 686 7.46 1.28 -11.62
C ILE A 686 8.46 0.16 -11.30
N LEU A 687 8.28 -0.50 -10.15
CA LEU A 687 9.12 -1.65 -9.77
C LEU A 687 8.95 -2.81 -10.76
N LEU A 688 7.71 -3.07 -11.18
CA LEU A 688 7.37 -4.08 -12.17
C LEU A 688 8.08 -3.78 -13.49
N LEU A 689 8.00 -2.55 -14.00
CA LEU A 689 8.72 -2.12 -15.20
C LEU A 689 10.23 -2.39 -15.06
N GLY A 690 10.85 -2.00 -13.94
CA GLY A 690 12.29 -2.26 -13.73
C GLY A 690 12.64 -3.75 -13.70
N ARG A 691 11.78 -4.60 -13.12
CA ARG A 691 11.95 -6.06 -13.08
C ARG A 691 11.73 -6.71 -14.45
N THR A 692 10.85 -6.18 -15.28
CA THR A 692 10.47 -6.79 -16.56
C THR A 692 11.07 -6.08 -17.77
N GLU A 693 11.89 -5.04 -17.60
CA GLU A 693 12.47 -4.27 -18.71
C GLU A 693 13.19 -5.14 -19.73
N GLU A 694 14.02 -6.11 -19.29
CA GLU A 694 14.70 -7.02 -20.21
C GLU A 694 13.74 -8.00 -20.88
N VAL A 695 12.66 -8.39 -20.21
CA VAL A 695 11.61 -9.25 -20.77
C VAL A 695 10.83 -8.49 -21.85
N LEU A 696 10.43 -7.24 -21.56
CA LEU A 696 9.76 -6.36 -22.51
C LEU A 696 10.63 -6.09 -23.74
N LYS A 697 11.93 -5.84 -23.58
CA LYS A 697 12.85 -5.69 -24.73
C LYS A 697 12.99 -6.94 -25.61
N ILE A 698 12.78 -8.13 -25.04
CA ILE A 698 12.76 -9.37 -25.83
C ILE A 698 11.45 -9.42 -26.62
N ILE A 699 10.31 -9.23 -25.94
CA ILE A 699 8.97 -9.34 -26.53
C ILE A 699 8.66 -8.22 -27.54
N ASP A 700 9.15 -7.00 -27.32
CA ASP A 700 8.91 -5.86 -28.22
C ASP A 700 9.62 -6.04 -29.58
N ARG A 701 10.65 -6.90 -29.64
CA ARG A 701 11.24 -7.35 -30.92
C ARG A 701 10.33 -8.33 -31.68
N GLU A 702 9.27 -8.82 -31.04
CA GLU A 702 8.39 -9.91 -31.48
C GLU A 702 6.94 -9.43 -31.76
N SER A 703 6.61 -8.15 -31.54
CA SER A 703 5.23 -7.63 -31.68
C SER A 703 4.81 -7.40 -33.15
N LEU A 704 3.60 -7.87 -33.51
CA LEU A 704 2.96 -7.58 -34.80
C LEU A 704 2.08 -6.32 -34.69
N PRO A 705 2.20 -5.33 -35.60
CA PRO A 705 1.34 -4.14 -35.58
C PRO A 705 -0.11 -4.45 -35.98
N GLY A 706 -1.08 -3.83 -35.30
CA GLY A 706 -2.44 -3.58 -35.84
C GLY A 706 -3.61 -4.42 -35.32
N SER A 707 -3.47 -5.20 -34.24
CA SER A 707 -4.57 -5.99 -33.66
C SER A 707 -5.22 -5.29 -32.46
N ASP A 708 -6.52 -5.51 -32.23
CA ASP A 708 -7.26 -4.97 -31.07
C ASP A 708 -6.64 -5.48 -29.75
N PRO A 709 -6.17 -4.60 -28.85
CA PRO A 709 -5.53 -4.98 -27.59
C PRO A 709 -6.38 -5.89 -26.71
N ASP A 710 -7.71 -5.86 -26.84
CA ASP A 710 -8.62 -6.69 -26.06
C ASP A 710 -8.61 -8.17 -26.49
N GLN A 711 -8.25 -8.47 -27.74
CA GLN A 711 -8.14 -9.85 -28.24
C GLN A 711 -6.89 -10.58 -27.72
N TRP A 712 -5.90 -9.85 -27.20
CA TRP A 712 -4.66 -10.39 -26.65
C TRP A 712 -4.72 -10.66 -25.14
N ALA A 713 -5.80 -10.23 -24.47
CA ALA A 713 -5.93 -10.31 -23.02
C ALA A 713 -6.16 -11.74 -22.51
N HIS A 714 -6.89 -12.56 -23.28
CA HIS A 714 -7.24 -13.93 -22.94
C HIS A 714 -6.63 -14.92 -23.92
N ILE A 715 -6.13 -16.04 -23.39
CA ILE A 715 -5.47 -17.08 -24.21
C ILE A 715 -6.43 -17.68 -25.25
N ASP A 716 -7.71 -17.87 -24.92
CA ASP A 716 -8.69 -18.43 -25.84
C ASP A 716 -9.02 -17.48 -27.00
N ASP A 717 -9.11 -16.17 -26.74
CA ASP A 717 -9.33 -15.16 -27.78
C ASP A 717 -8.14 -15.11 -28.76
N LEU A 718 -6.92 -15.20 -28.23
CA LEU A 718 -5.71 -15.26 -29.04
C LEU A 718 -5.65 -16.54 -29.89
N ARG A 719 -6.09 -17.68 -29.34
CA ARG A 719 -6.21 -18.94 -30.09
C ARG A 719 -7.22 -18.83 -31.23
N LEU A 720 -8.38 -18.22 -30.98
CA LEU A 720 -9.40 -18.01 -32.01
C LEU A 720 -8.92 -17.10 -33.13
N LEU A 721 -8.25 -15.99 -32.78
CA LEU A 721 -7.67 -15.06 -33.75
C LEU A 721 -6.67 -15.78 -34.67
N ARG A 722 -5.85 -16.66 -34.10
CA ARG A 722 -4.85 -17.40 -34.85
C ARG A 722 -5.45 -18.46 -35.76
N LYS A 723 -6.42 -19.25 -35.29
CA LYS A 723 -7.16 -20.21 -36.13
C LYS A 723 -7.75 -19.52 -37.36
N LYS A 724 -8.35 -18.33 -37.18
CA LYS A 724 -8.89 -17.54 -38.30
C LYS A 724 -7.81 -17.16 -39.32
N LYS A 725 -6.61 -16.81 -38.85
CA LYS A 725 -5.47 -16.46 -39.71
C LYS A 725 -4.90 -17.66 -40.48
N ASP A 726 -4.86 -18.83 -39.83
CA ASP A 726 -4.40 -20.08 -40.46
C ASP A 726 -5.39 -20.58 -41.52
N SER A 727 -6.70 -20.47 -41.26
CA SER A 727 -7.74 -20.75 -42.28
C SER A 727 -7.62 -19.84 -43.50
N LEU A 728 -7.37 -18.53 -43.29
CA LEU A 728 -7.15 -17.57 -44.39
C LEU A 728 -5.86 -17.85 -45.19
N ARG A 729 -4.83 -18.44 -44.57
CA ARG A 729 -3.61 -18.88 -45.27
C ARG A 729 -3.81 -20.17 -46.06
N LEU A 730 -4.68 -21.07 -45.60
CA LEU A 730 -5.03 -22.30 -46.33
C LEU A 730 -5.89 -22.05 -47.58
N GLU A 731 -6.64 -20.94 -47.62
CA GLU A 731 -7.56 -20.60 -48.73
C GLU A 731 -6.92 -19.86 -49.91
N SER A 732 -5.64 -19.46 -49.83
CA SER A 732 -4.91 -18.90 -50.99
C SER A 732 -4.45 -20.02 -51.93
N PRO A 733 -5.00 -20.16 -53.17
CA PRO A 733 -4.53 -21.17 -54.11
C PRO A 733 -3.28 -20.66 -54.84
N SER A 734 -2.29 -21.54 -54.96
CA SER A 734 -1.28 -21.47 -56.01
C SER A 734 -1.96 -21.41 -57.39
N ALA A 735 -1.84 -20.29 -58.09
CA ALA A 735 -2.14 -20.22 -59.50
C ALA A 735 -0.92 -19.67 -60.24
N ASP A 736 -0.31 -20.56 -61.02
CA ASP A 736 0.61 -20.21 -62.10
C ASP A 736 0.03 -19.11 -62.99
N SER A 737 0.95 -18.34 -63.54
CA SER A 737 0.79 -17.30 -64.55
C SER A 737 -0.40 -17.47 -65.52
N ASN A 738 -1.31 -16.50 -65.54
CA ASN A 738 -1.60 -15.69 -66.74
C ASN A 738 -2.51 -14.50 -66.39
N GLY A 739 -2.18 -13.34 -66.95
CA GLY A 739 -2.73 -12.06 -66.54
C GLY A 739 -4.17 -11.80 -66.98
N ALA A 740 -4.87 -11.02 -66.16
CA ALA A 740 -5.78 -9.95 -66.59
C ALA A 740 -6.13 -9.09 -65.36
N SER A 741 -5.87 -7.79 -65.46
CA SER A 741 -6.30 -6.74 -64.54
C SER A 741 -7.81 -6.71 -64.40
N PHE A 742 -8.37 -6.54 -63.19
CA PHE A 742 -9.62 -5.79 -63.01
C PHE A 742 -9.73 -5.14 -61.63
N SER A 743 -10.44 -4.02 -61.65
CA SER A 743 -10.50 -2.84 -60.79
C SER A 743 -11.35 -2.98 -59.52
N SER A 744 -11.00 -2.18 -58.51
CA SER A 744 -11.79 -1.83 -57.32
C SER A 744 -13.02 -0.99 -57.68
N PRO A 745 -14.21 -1.22 -57.08
CA PRO A 745 -15.30 -0.25 -57.11
C PRO A 745 -15.41 0.49 -55.77
N ASP A 746 -15.17 1.79 -55.81
CA ASP A 746 -15.70 2.75 -54.84
C ASP A 746 -17.23 2.75 -54.90
N LEU A 747 -17.91 2.80 -53.75
CA LEU A 747 -19.25 3.40 -53.70
C LEU A 747 -19.51 4.09 -52.35
N CYS A 748 -19.79 5.39 -52.48
CA CYS A 748 -20.06 6.38 -51.44
C CYS A 748 -21.24 6.04 -50.51
N ILE A 749 -21.10 6.51 -49.27
CA ILE A 749 -22.17 6.67 -48.28
C ILE A 749 -22.84 8.04 -48.52
N SER A 750 -24.16 8.05 -48.73
CA SER A 750 -24.99 9.26 -48.66
C SER A 750 -25.60 9.39 -47.28
N ILE A 751 -25.54 10.61 -46.75
CA ILE A 751 -26.16 11.07 -45.50
C ILE A 751 -27.64 11.38 -45.77
N ASP A 752 -28.50 10.87 -44.89
CA ASP A 752 -29.66 11.59 -44.32
C ASP A 752 -29.76 11.22 -42.83
#